data_AF-A0AAN6GNR7-F1
#
_entry.id   AF-A0AAN6GNR7-F1
#
_cell.length_a   1.000
_cell.length_b   1.000
_cell.length_c   1.000
_cell.angle_alpha   90.00
_cell.angle_beta   90.00
_cell.angle_gamma   90.00
#
_symmetry.space_group_name_H-M   'P 1'
#
loop_
_entity.id
_entity.type
_entity.pdbx_description
1 polymer ?
#
loop_
_entity_poly.entity_id
_entity_poly.type
_entity_poly.pdbx_seq_one_letter_code
_entity_poly.pdbx_strand_id
1 'polypeptide(L)'
;MAWNALTIALMAPLALVGLILIPVILFAGNLFGGMLYRFFIGEYYNNPVKDIPKVKHTDGLLKTLIMGDFARIKAARPAAQHIEWMQDLGPVYRYRHAFYVQRVLLADPKAMLWLTTQQNSYKFPKPEHTAAFLAAMLGHGIISADGDVHKRQRRILSPAFSPASIRDLQPNMDRHGVRLVNKLNDVFAQIHARIPSDLKALNAHSTLVGAPGELADGETPQDRLFSARLGQLGRPNSVVMDMLFWCSRITLDVIGDVGFQYNFDALNKGHADPVAHACNAAVAACMEVDLFQAITIILSENKGFGWLRNLPTKANKTRDASRAVIDAEAARIVKKGKAEVKAEMAQLGAFDKSAFDEGAVSGLGSGKSIFNRMIRANVATDVKDSERLSDHELEQQLITLILAGHETSATGLSWACDLLSRHPEAQEKLRQELREAPREDADDEDEHANGNTTAENGLVTSNRGTLRFKDIHEVPYLDACMREIIRLAPSIPSTVRQAKEDAIIPLSKPYPKAGEAGKKGETFDSVFIPKGAEIFIPIQVIGASPEIWGDDALEFKPERWLNVPQSAIDTQLPGQSFAFLTGPRSCIGQRMALAEMKLLLAHIVLNFKLEPVPGYEFDVRQTIVQRAFVKGQEQYGTRMPLIVTPL
;
A
#
# COMPACT_ATOMS: atom_id res chain seq x y z
N MET A 1 58.78 5.30 -31.57
CA MET A 1 57.89 5.71 -30.45
C MET A 1 56.46 6.03 -30.87
N ALA A 2 56.19 6.64 -32.03
CA ALA A 2 54.82 6.98 -32.46
C ALA A 2 53.91 5.77 -32.77
N TRP A 3 54.46 4.64 -33.23
CA TRP A 3 53.69 3.42 -33.52
C TRP A 3 53.05 2.76 -32.27
N ASN A 4 53.68 2.91 -31.09
CA ASN A 4 53.16 2.36 -29.84
C ASN A 4 51.98 3.18 -29.27
N ALA A 5 51.97 4.49 -29.48
CA ALA A 5 50.89 5.34 -28.98
C ALA A 5 49.56 5.09 -29.72
N LEU A 6 49.62 4.87 -31.04
CA LEU A 6 48.43 4.60 -31.86
C LEU A 6 47.84 3.21 -31.59
N THR A 7 48.69 2.19 -31.41
CA THR A 7 48.25 0.83 -31.05
C THR A 7 47.69 0.78 -29.63
N ILE A 8 48.30 1.48 -28.66
CA ILE A 8 47.74 1.58 -27.30
C ILE A 8 46.40 2.33 -27.33
N ALA A 9 46.27 3.41 -28.13
CA ALA A 9 45.01 4.15 -28.27
C ALA A 9 43.88 3.35 -28.94
N LEU A 10 44.20 2.41 -29.84
CA LEU A 10 43.22 1.51 -30.48
C LEU A 10 42.92 0.26 -29.65
N MET A 11 43.90 -0.27 -28.92
CA MET A 11 43.76 -1.46 -28.06
C MET A 11 43.07 -1.13 -26.72
N ALA A 12 43.25 0.06 -26.16
CA ALA A 12 42.65 0.44 -24.88
C ALA A 12 41.11 0.41 -24.89
N PRO A 13 40.40 0.92 -25.93
CA PRO A 13 38.95 0.77 -26.05
C PRO A 13 38.52 -0.70 -26.20
N LEU A 14 39.25 -1.51 -26.99
CA LEU A 14 38.96 -2.93 -27.17
C LEU A 14 39.18 -3.74 -25.89
N ALA A 15 40.23 -3.42 -25.13
CA ALA A 15 40.50 -4.01 -23.82
C ALA A 15 39.46 -3.59 -22.78
N LEU A 16 39.00 -2.33 -22.81
CA LEU A 16 37.93 -1.83 -21.95
C LEU A 16 36.59 -2.49 -22.29
N VAL A 17 36.28 -2.63 -23.59
CA VAL A 17 35.12 -3.35 -24.11
C VAL A 17 35.17 -4.83 -23.71
N GLY A 18 36.33 -5.48 -23.80
CA GLY A 18 36.55 -6.84 -23.32
C GLY A 18 36.39 -6.99 -21.79
N LEU A 19 36.92 -6.04 -21.01
CA LEU A 19 36.76 -5.97 -19.55
C LEU A 19 35.30 -5.87 -19.11
N ILE A 20 34.44 -5.27 -19.93
CA ILE A 20 33.00 -5.12 -19.66
C ILE A 20 32.21 -6.31 -20.23
N LEU A 21 32.49 -6.73 -21.47
CA LEU A 21 31.74 -7.80 -22.16
C LEU A 21 32.02 -9.18 -21.59
N ILE A 22 33.25 -9.50 -21.18
CA ILE A 22 33.60 -10.84 -20.70
C ILE A 22 32.81 -11.19 -19.42
N PRO A 23 32.75 -10.33 -18.38
CA PRO A 23 31.87 -10.56 -17.23
C PRO A 23 30.39 -10.66 -17.60
N VAL A 24 29.91 -9.82 -18.52
CA VAL A 24 28.52 -9.84 -18.99
C VAL A 24 28.18 -11.16 -19.70
N ILE A 25 29.08 -11.67 -20.56
CA ILE A 25 28.89 -12.93 -21.29
C ILE A 25 28.98 -14.13 -20.34
N LEU A 26 29.99 -14.19 -19.46
CA LEU A 26 30.11 -15.27 -18.47
C LEU A 26 28.90 -15.31 -17.54
N PHE A 27 28.35 -14.15 -17.20
CA PHE A 27 27.19 -14.03 -16.34
C PHE A 27 25.87 -14.33 -17.06
N ALA A 28 25.70 -13.88 -18.31
CA ALA A 28 24.60 -14.35 -19.16
C ALA A 28 24.66 -15.88 -19.28
N GLY A 29 25.85 -16.44 -19.48
CA GLY A 29 26.10 -17.88 -19.45
C GLY A 29 25.69 -18.54 -18.13
N ASN A 30 25.95 -17.90 -16.98
CA ASN A 30 25.53 -18.39 -15.66
C ASN A 30 24.01 -18.29 -15.46
N LEU A 31 23.38 -17.18 -15.85
CA LEU A 31 21.94 -16.97 -15.76
C LEU A 31 21.18 -17.97 -16.64
N PHE A 32 21.59 -18.08 -17.91
CA PHE A 32 21.05 -19.08 -18.83
C PHE A 32 21.38 -20.49 -18.35
N GLY A 33 22.60 -20.74 -17.86
CA GLY A 33 23.00 -22.03 -17.29
C GLY A 33 22.17 -22.42 -16.07
N GLY A 34 21.87 -21.48 -15.17
CA GLY A 34 21.02 -21.67 -14.00
C GLY A 34 19.55 -21.87 -14.37
N MET A 35 19.06 -21.12 -15.37
CA MET A 35 17.73 -21.34 -15.95
C MET A 35 17.61 -22.73 -16.58
N LEU A 36 18.60 -23.14 -17.39
CA LEU A 36 18.65 -24.47 -18.00
C LEU A 36 18.81 -25.56 -16.93
N TYR A 37 19.60 -25.33 -15.88
CA TYR A 37 19.71 -26.23 -14.74
C TYR A 37 18.36 -26.42 -14.04
N ARG A 38 17.63 -25.32 -13.75
CA ARG A 38 16.28 -25.40 -13.17
C ARG A 38 15.30 -26.11 -14.10
N PHE A 39 15.40 -25.88 -15.41
CA PHE A 39 14.57 -26.52 -16.42
C PHE A 39 14.84 -28.03 -16.54
N PHE A 40 16.09 -28.43 -16.75
CA PHE A 40 16.45 -29.83 -17.04
C PHE A 40 16.63 -30.66 -15.77
N ILE A 41 17.33 -30.15 -14.77
CA ILE A 41 17.67 -30.91 -13.56
C ILE A 41 16.66 -30.65 -12.45
N GLY A 42 16.32 -29.37 -12.22
CA GLY A 42 15.41 -28.95 -11.15
C GLY A 42 13.98 -29.46 -11.31
N GLU A 43 13.45 -29.50 -12.54
CA GLU A 43 12.09 -29.98 -12.80
C GLU A 43 12.00 -31.51 -12.88
N TYR A 44 12.94 -32.17 -13.57
CA TYR A 44 12.81 -33.60 -13.92
C TYR A 44 13.50 -34.57 -12.97
N TYR A 45 14.61 -34.19 -12.33
CA TYR A 45 15.43 -35.13 -11.56
C TYR A 45 15.37 -34.94 -10.04
N ASN A 46 15.22 -33.71 -9.55
CA ASN A 46 15.28 -33.43 -8.10
C ASN A 46 14.33 -32.30 -7.68
N ASN A 47 13.05 -32.41 -8.03
CA ASN A 47 12.03 -31.42 -7.63
C ASN A 47 11.42 -31.78 -6.26
N PRO A 48 11.83 -31.12 -5.16
CA PRO A 48 11.35 -31.41 -3.81
C PRO A 48 9.85 -31.11 -3.61
N VAL A 49 9.25 -30.36 -4.53
CA VAL A 49 7.83 -29.95 -4.51
C VAL A 49 7.06 -30.53 -5.70
N LYS A 50 7.52 -31.66 -6.26
CA LYS A 50 6.90 -32.33 -7.41
C LYS A 50 5.44 -32.75 -7.18
N ASP A 51 5.08 -33.00 -5.92
CA ASP A 51 3.75 -33.45 -5.52
C ASP A 51 2.72 -32.30 -5.53
N ILE A 52 3.18 -31.04 -5.59
CA ILE A 52 2.31 -29.86 -5.64
C ILE A 52 1.78 -29.68 -7.08
N PRO A 53 0.45 -29.48 -7.26
CA PRO A 53 -0.18 -29.10 -8.52
C PRO A 53 0.59 -28.02 -9.28
N LYS A 54 0.84 -28.23 -10.59
CA LYS A 54 1.56 -27.26 -11.43
C LYS A 54 0.66 -26.60 -12.47
N VAL A 55 0.87 -25.30 -12.67
CA VAL A 55 0.23 -24.57 -13.78
C VAL A 55 0.67 -25.17 -15.12
N LYS A 56 -0.29 -25.36 -16.04
CA LYS A 56 0.00 -25.78 -17.42
C LYS A 56 0.55 -24.60 -18.22
N HIS A 57 1.64 -24.84 -18.94
CA HIS A 57 2.25 -23.83 -19.81
C HIS A 57 1.74 -24.02 -21.24
N THR A 58 1.14 -22.97 -21.79
CA THR A 58 0.60 -22.92 -23.16
C THR A 58 1.46 -22.08 -24.09
N ASP A 59 2.45 -21.35 -23.54
CA ASP A 59 3.36 -20.48 -24.29
C ASP A 59 4.54 -21.27 -24.90
N GLY A 60 5.11 -20.74 -25.98
CA GLY A 60 6.31 -21.30 -26.61
C GLY A 60 7.51 -21.42 -25.64
N LEU A 61 8.39 -22.39 -25.90
CA LEU A 61 9.49 -22.79 -24.99
C LEU A 61 10.34 -21.60 -24.50
N LEU A 62 10.77 -20.72 -25.41
CA LEU A 62 11.63 -19.58 -25.06
C LEU A 62 10.91 -18.57 -24.15
N LYS A 63 9.64 -18.28 -24.42
CA LYS A 63 8.83 -17.37 -23.60
C LYS A 63 8.59 -17.95 -22.20
N THR A 64 8.33 -19.26 -22.12
CA THR A 64 8.19 -19.99 -20.85
C THR A 64 9.50 -20.00 -20.04
N LEU A 65 10.65 -20.12 -20.69
CA LEU A 65 11.95 -20.09 -20.01
C LEU A 65 12.29 -18.71 -19.43
N ILE A 66 12.04 -17.64 -20.18
CA ILE A 66 12.44 -16.27 -19.78
C ILE A 66 11.40 -15.63 -18.85
N MET A 67 10.12 -15.65 -19.23
CA MET A 67 9.05 -14.97 -18.49
C MET A 67 8.20 -15.92 -17.64
N GLY A 68 8.23 -17.23 -17.92
CA GLY A 68 7.37 -18.19 -17.22
C GLY A 68 5.90 -17.76 -17.26
N ASP A 69 5.22 -17.90 -16.14
CA ASP A 69 3.84 -17.48 -15.93
C ASP A 69 3.72 -15.99 -15.53
N PHE A 70 4.84 -15.31 -15.24
CA PHE A 70 4.86 -13.91 -14.85
C PHE A 70 4.25 -12.99 -15.92
N ALA A 71 4.39 -13.33 -17.20
CA ALA A 71 3.76 -12.58 -18.29
C ALA A 71 2.22 -12.56 -18.19
N ARG A 72 1.61 -13.71 -17.87
CA ARG A 72 0.15 -13.82 -17.66
C ARG A 72 -0.29 -13.08 -16.41
N ILE A 73 0.47 -13.21 -15.32
CA ILE A 73 0.22 -12.49 -14.06
C ILE A 73 0.28 -10.98 -14.26
N LYS A 74 1.29 -10.47 -14.99
CA LYS A 74 1.47 -9.03 -15.26
C LYS A 74 0.38 -8.47 -16.18
N ALA A 75 -0.14 -9.27 -17.10
CA ALA A 75 -1.18 -8.84 -18.04
C ALA A 75 -2.60 -8.86 -17.43
N ALA A 76 -2.81 -9.63 -16.36
CA ALA A 76 -4.09 -9.73 -15.67
C ALA A 76 -4.22 -8.66 -14.57
N ARG A 77 -5.47 -8.39 -14.18
CA ARG A 77 -5.74 -7.61 -12.96
C ARG A 77 -5.15 -8.32 -11.74
N PRO A 78 -4.77 -7.59 -10.67
CA PRO A 78 -4.28 -8.18 -9.43
C PRO A 78 -5.18 -9.31 -8.95
N ALA A 79 -4.56 -10.41 -8.52
CA ALA A 79 -5.18 -11.68 -8.13
C ALA A 79 -5.98 -12.43 -9.20
N ALA A 80 -6.47 -11.82 -10.29
CA ALA A 80 -7.38 -12.45 -11.24
C ALA A 80 -6.82 -13.74 -11.86
N GLN A 81 -5.57 -13.71 -12.35
CA GLN A 81 -4.92 -14.90 -12.91
C GLN A 81 -4.74 -16.01 -11.87
N HIS A 82 -4.49 -15.63 -10.62
CA HIS A 82 -4.33 -16.59 -9.53
C HIS A 82 -5.66 -17.19 -9.09
N ILE A 83 -6.77 -16.42 -9.14
CA ILE A 83 -8.13 -16.89 -8.90
C ILE A 83 -8.50 -17.94 -9.95
N GLU A 84 -8.24 -17.67 -11.24
CA GLU A 84 -8.47 -18.62 -12.33
C GLU A 84 -7.71 -19.95 -12.10
N TRP A 85 -6.40 -19.90 -11.86
CA TRP A 85 -5.63 -21.12 -11.62
C TRP A 85 -6.04 -21.87 -10.35
N MET A 86 -6.52 -21.16 -9.34
CA MET A 86 -6.99 -21.78 -8.11
C MET A 86 -8.30 -22.56 -8.30
N GLN A 87 -9.15 -22.16 -9.25
CA GLN A 87 -10.35 -22.93 -9.61
C GLN A 87 -9.97 -24.32 -10.17
N ASP A 88 -8.91 -24.39 -10.96
CA ASP A 88 -8.44 -25.64 -11.58
C ASP A 88 -7.54 -26.49 -10.68
N LEU A 89 -6.65 -25.85 -9.92
CA LEU A 89 -5.55 -26.52 -9.19
C LEU A 89 -5.78 -26.61 -7.68
N GLY A 90 -6.79 -25.91 -7.15
CA GLY A 90 -6.99 -25.73 -5.72
C GLY A 90 -6.08 -24.64 -5.12
N PRO A 91 -6.16 -24.42 -3.78
CA PRO A 91 -5.51 -23.29 -3.11
C PRO A 91 -4.01 -23.45 -2.87
N VAL A 92 -3.42 -24.59 -3.27
CA VAL A 92 -1.99 -24.85 -3.11
C VAL A 92 -1.44 -25.38 -4.42
N TYR A 93 -0.68 -24.54 -5.13
CA TYR A 93 -0.08 -24.90 -6.41
C TYR A 93 1.25 -24.20 -6.63
N ARG A 94 2.01 -24.68 -7.63
CA ARG A 94 3.27 -24.09 -8.06
C ARG A 94 3.17 -23.51 -9.46
N TYR A 95 3.85 -22.39 -9.65
CA TYR A 95 3.97 -21.71 -10.94
C TYR A 95 5.40 -21.20 -11.13
N ARG A 96 5.71 -20.75 -12.34
CA ARG A 96 7.04 -20.27 -12.73
C ARG A 96 7.03 -18.76 -12.86
N HIS A 97 7.91 -18.12 -12.11
CA HIS A 97 8.22 -16.71 -12.30
C HIS A 97 9.27 -16.54 -13.42
N ALA A 98 9.71 -15.31 -13.65
CA ALA A 98 10.78 -15.00 -14.61
C ALA A 98 12.05 -15.86 -14.36
N PHE A 99 12.76 -16.21 -15.43
CA PHE A 99 13.95 -17.08 -15.45
C PHE A 99 13.76 -18.43 -14.75
N TYR A 100 12.55 -18.97 -14.89
CA TYR A 100 12.18 -20.29 -14.39
C TYR A 100 12.36 -20.44 -12.87
N VAL A 101 12.29 -19.34 -12.13
CA VAL A 101 12.22 -19.39 -10.66
C VAL A 101 10.89 -19.99 -10.27
N GLN A 102 10.92 -21.07 -9.50
CA GLN A 102 9.71 -21.75 -9.06
C GLN A 102 9.16 -21.09 -7.79
N ARG A 103 7.86 -20.79 -7.80
CA ARG A 103 7.14 -20.27 -6.63
C ARG A 103 6.02 -21.21 -6.23
N VAL A 104 5.80 -21.34 -4.92
CA VAL A 104 4.63 -22.04 -4.37
C VAL A 104 3.63 -20.98 -3.93
N LEU A 105 2.44 -20.98 -4.52
CA LEU A 105 1.31 -20.23 -4.01
C LEU A 105 0.65 -21.04 -2.89
N LEU A 106 0.47 -20.39 -1.75
CA LEU A 106 -0.10 -21.02 -0.56
C LEU A 106 -1.29 -20.20 -0.06
N ALA A 107 -2.49 -20.60 -0.48
CA ALA A 107 -3.78 -20.01 -0.11
C ALA A 107 -4.57 -20.89 0.88
N ASP A 108 -3.90 -21.76 1.63
CA ASP A 108 -4.53 -22.51 2.72
C ASP A 108 -4.46 -21.69 4.03
N PRO A 109 -5.60 -21.37 4.69
CA PRO A 109 -5.60 -20.51 5.88
C PRO A 109 -4.72 -21.02 7.04
N LYS A 110 -4.73 -22.33 7.31
CA LYS A 110 -3.90 -22.92 8.38
C LYS A 110 -2.42 -22.82 8.03
N ALA A 111 -2.07 -23.06 6.77
CA ALA A 111 -0.70 -22.95 6.29
C ALA A 111 -0.18 -21.50 6.35
N MET A 112 -1.00 -20.53 5.96
CA MET A 112 -0.68 -19.09 6.09
C MET A 112 -0.49 -18.69 7.55
N LEU A 113 -1.40 -19.08 8.45
CA LEU A 113 -1.28 -18.84 9.89
C LEU A 113 0.00 -19.44 10.44
N TRP A 114 0.27 -20.71 10.10
CA TRP A 114 1.46 -21.44 10.51
C TRP A 114 2.74 -20.71 10.10
N LEU A 115 2.81 -20.19 8.87
CA LEU A 115 3.95 -19.41 8.38
C LEU A 115 4.19 -18.13 9.19
N THR A 116 3.11 -17.49 9.62
CA THR A 116 3.16 -16.20 10.31
C THR A 116 3.26 -16.30 11.82
N THR A 117 3.29 -17.50 12.42
CA THR A 117 3.44 -17.65 13.88
C THR A 117 4.75 -17.04 14.41
N GLN A 118 4.80 -16.80 15.72
CA GLN A 118 6.01 -16.30 16.39
C GLN A 118 7.23 -17.21 16.13
N GLN A 119 7.00 -18.53 16.10
CA GLN A 119 8.02 -19.55 15.93
C GLN A 119 8.56 -19.62 14.50
N ASN A 120 7.69 -19.40 13.50
CA ASN A 120 8.05 -19.63 12.10
C ASN A 120 8.36 -18.35 11.33
N SER A 121 7.76 -17.21 11.68
CA SER A 121 7.82 -16.01 10.84
C SER A 121 9.23 -15.52 10.51
N TYR A 122 10.22 -15.70 11.39
CA TYR A 122 11.62 -15.31 11.13
C TYR A 122 12.44 -16.33 10.32
N LYS A 123 11.93 -17.56 10.20
CA LYS A 123 12.45 -18.61 9.30
C LYS A 123 12.04 -18.36 7.85
N PHE A 124 11.00 -17.56 7.66
CA PHE A 124 10.48 -17.16 6.36
C PHE A 124 10.56 -15.64 6.21
N PRO A 125 11.74 -15.03 6.07
CA PRO A 125 11.86 -13.60 5.75
C PRO A 125 11.27 -13.26 4.38
N LYS A 126 11.21 -11.97 4.06
CA LYS A 126 11.07 -11.55 2.65
C LYS A 126 12.33 -11.97 1.88
N PRO A 127 12.22 -12.37 0.59
CA PRO A 127 13.40 -12.57 -0.25
C PRO A 127 14.32 -11.33 -0.25
N GLU A 128 15.63 -11.54 -0.36
CA GLU A 128 16.63 -10.45 -0.29
C GLU A 128 16.35 -9.32 -1.31
N HIS A 129 15.99 -9.68 -2.54
CA HIS A 129 15.66 -8.70 -3.58
C HIS A 129 14.43 -7.86 -3.22
N THR A 130 13.41 -8.49 -2.61
CA THR A 130 12.20 -7.79 -2.16
C THR A 130 12.54 -6.87 -0.98
N ALA A 131 13.35 -7.34 -0.03
CA ALA A 131 13.78 -6.54 1.11
C ALA A 131 14.62 -5.32 0.67
N ALA A 132 15.56 -5.52 -0.26
CA ALA A 132 16.39 -4.45 -0.82
C ALA A 132 15.57 -3.43 -1.62
N PHE A 133 14.62 -3.91 -2.44
CA PHE A 133 13.68 -3.04 -3.15
C PHE A 133 12.85 -2.18 -2.19
N LEU A 134 12.29 -2.80 -1.14
CA LEU A 134 11.55 -2.08 -0.11
C LEU A 134 12.44 -1.10 0.65
N ALA A 135 13.70 -1.44 0.96
CA ALA A 135 14.63 -0.53 1.62
C ALA A 135 15.00 0.69 0.76
N ALA A 136 15.15 0.49 -0.55
CA ALA A 136 15.42 1.58 -1.48
C ALA A 136 14.23 2.57 -1.55
N MET A 137 13.00 2.08 -1.37
CA MET A 137 11.80 2.91 -1.42
C MET A 137 11.42 3.50 -0.05
N LEU A 138 11.35 2.68 1.00
CA LEU A 138 10.85 2.99 2.34
C LEU A 138 11.95 3.30 3.36
N GLY A 139 13.21 3.09 3.00
CA GLY A 139 14.33 3.12 3.93
C GLY A 139 14.52 1.83 4.71
N HIS A 140 15.61 1.78 5.48
CA HIS A 140 15.98 0.66 6.34
C HIS A 140 15.19 0.62 7.66
N GLY A 141 13.87 0.80 7.58
CA GLY A 141 12.95 0.76 8.72
C GLY A 141 12.31 -0.61 8.98
N ILE A 142 11.26 -0.61 9.81
CA ILE A 142 10.61 -1.83 10.31
C ILE A 142 10.07 -2.76 9.20
N ILE A 143 9.72 -2.22 8.04
CA ILE A 143 9.17 -3.01 6.93
C ILE A 143 10.26 -3.80 6.19
N SER A 144 11.47 -3.25 6.08
CA SER A 144 12.59 -3.84 5.34
C SER A 144 13.55 -4.60 6.26
N ALA A 145 13.56 -4.32 7.57
CA ALA A 145 14.37 -5.03 8.56
C ALA A 145 14.00 -6.51 8.74
N ASP A 146 14.98 -7.33 9.14
CA ASP A 146 14.80 -8.76 9.47
C ASP A 146 15.53 -9.14 10.77
N GLY A 147 15.26 -10.35 11.28
CA GLY A 147 15.93 -10.92 12.43
C GLY A 147 15.79 -10.06 13.70
N ASP A 148 16.89 -9.94 14.44
CA ASP A 148 16.90 -9.25 15.73
C ASP A 148 16.76 -7.73 15.61
N VAL A 149 17.20 -7.14 14.48
CA VAL A 149 16.94 -5.72 14.18
C VAL A 149 15.45 -5.47 14.10
N HIS A 150 14.72 -6.29 13.35
CA HIS A 150 13.26 -6.18 13.27
C HIS A 150 12.60 -6.37 14.64
N LYS A 151 13.01 -7.38 15.42
CA LYS A 151 12.45 -7.62 16.77
C LYS A 151 12.64 -6.39 17.67
N ARG A 152 13.84 -5.81 17.69
CA ARG A 152 14.15 -4.60 18.45
C ARG A 152 13.28 -3.43 18.01
N GLN A 153 13.28 -3.11 16.72
CA GLN A 153 12.49 -2.02 16.16
C GLN A 153 10.99 -2.22 16.46
N ARG A 154 10.46 -3.44 16.31
CA ARG A 154 9.05 -3.75 16.61
C ARG A 154 8.74 -3.51 18.09
N ARG A 155 9.61 -3.94 19.00
CA ARG A 155 9.44 -3.74 20.45
C ARG A 155 9.39 -2.25 20.81
N ILE A 156 10.24 -1.43 20.19
CA ILE A 156 10.28 0.03 20.42
C ILE A 156 9.02 0.72 19.88
N LEU A 157 8.54 0.32 18.71
CA LEU A 157 7.42 0.99 18.04
C LEU A 157 6.04 0.55 18.53
N SER A 158 5.87 -0.71 18.94
CA SER A 158 4.55 -1.28 19.24
C SER A 158 3.70 -0.51 20.27
N PRO A 159 4.26 0.07 21.35
CA PRO A 159 3.48 0.84 22.32
C PRO A 159 2.73 2.02 21.68
N ALA A 160 3.29 2.65 20.66
CA ALA A 160 2.68 3.79 19.97
C ALA A 160 1.44 3.41 19.12
N PHE A 161 1.25 2.12 18.87
CA PHE A 161 0.11 1.57 18.14
C PHE A 161 -0.81 0.74 19.05
N SER A 162 -0.73 0.94 20.37
CA SER A 162 -1.62 0.30 21.34
C SER A 162 -3.06 0.80 21.17
N PRO A 163 -4.09 0.01 21.52
CA PRO A 163 -5.49 0.45 21.44
C PRO A 163 -5.76 1.77 22.18
N ALA A 164 -5.11 2.00 23.32
CA ALA A 164 -5.21 3.27 24.06
C ALA A 164 -4.63 4.44 23.25
N SER A 165 -3.41 4.28 22.73
CA SER A 165 -2.78 5.31 21.89
C SER A 165 -3.63 5.64 20.66
N ILE A 166 -4.23 4.64 20.01
CA ILE A 166 -5.06 4.89 18.82
C ILE A 166 -6.32 5.68 19.17
N ARG A 167 -6.98 5.39 20.31
CA ARG A 167 -8.14 6.18 20.76
C ARG A 167 -7.78 7.65 20.99
N ASP A 168 -6.63 7.91 21.61
CA ASP A 168 -6.16 9.27 21.87
C ASP A 168 -5.86 10.07 20.59
N LEU A 169 -5.61 9.38 19.46
CA LEU A 169 -5.34 10.02 18.16
C LEU A 169 -6.62 10.24 17.32
N GLN A 170 -7.75 9.60 17.66
CA GLN A 170 -8.99 9.70 16.90
C GLN A 170 -9.52 11.14 16.74
N PRO A 171 -9.50 12.02 17.76
CA PRO A 171 -9.97 13.39 17.61
C PRO A 171 -9.19 14.17 16.53
N ASN A 172 -7.88 13.95 16.43
CA ASN A 172 -7.07 14.58 15.40
C ASN A 172 -7.40 14.04 14.01
N MET A 173 -7.59 12.72 13.88
CA MET A 173 -8.03 12.10 12.61
C MET A 173 -9.39 12.64 12.16
N ASP A 174 -10.34 12.82 13.08
CA ASP A 174 -11.66 13.37 12.78
C ASP A 174 -11.58 14.83 12.30
N ARG A 175 -10.75 15.65 12.94
CA ARG A 175 -10.48 17.03 12.51
C ARG A 175 -9.99 17.10 11.07
N HIS A 176 -9.14 16.15 10.66
CA HIS A 176 -8.71 16.04 9.26
C HIS A 176 -9.87 15.67 8.34
N GLY A 177 -10.80 14.80 8.76
CA GLY A 177 -12.05 14.55 8.04
C GLY A 177 -12.85 15.82 7.74
N VAL A 178 -13.02 16.70 8.75
CA VAL A 178 -13.65 18.02 8.56
C VAL A 178 -12.85 18.90 7.59
N ARG A 179 -11.52 18.93 7.71
CA ARG A 179 -10.66 19.68 6.78
C ARG A 179 -10.80 19.19 5.34
N LEU A 180 -10.92 17.88 5.13
CA LEU A 180 -11.15 17.29 3.81
C LEU A 180 -12.48 17.80 3.24
N VAL A 181 -13.57 17.72 4.01
CA VAL A 181 -14.89 18.18 3.58
C VAL A 181 -14.86 19.66 3.20
N ASN A 182 -14.29 20.51 4.06
CA ASN A 182 -14.16 21.94 3.79
C ASN A 182 -13.35 22.19 2.52
N LYS A 183 -12.21 21.51 2.36
CA LYS A 183 -11.36 21.66 1.17
C LYS A 183 -12.09 21.24 -0.10
N LEU A 184 -12.84 20.13 -0.07
CA LEU A 184 -13.61 19.68 -1.22
C LEU A 184 -14.73 20.67 -1.55
N ASN A 185 -15.44 21.20 -0.55
CA ASN A 185 -16.46 22.24 -0.75
C ASN A 185 -15.88 23.55 -1.32
N ASP A 186 -14.69 23.97 -0.88
CA ASP A 186 -13.99 25.12 -1.46
C ASP A 186 -13.65 24.87 -2.93
N VAL A 187 -13.19 23.67 -3.24
CA VAL A 187 -12.93 23.24 -4.62
C VAL A 187 -14.21 23.31 -5.45
N PHE A 188 -15.32 22.78 -4.94
CA PHE A 188 -16.65 22.90 -5.57
C PHE A 188 -17.00 24.36 -5.87
N ALA A 189 -16.89 25.25 -4.87
CA ALA A 189 -17.20 26.67 -5.00
C ALA A 189 -16.35 27.35 -6.09
N GLN A 190 -15.05 27.06 -6.12
CA GLN A 190 -14.12 27.61 -7.11
C GLN A 190 -14.45 27.14 -8.53
N ILE A 191 -14.85 25.89 -8.70
CA ILE A 191 -15.24 25.35 -10.02
C ILE A 191 -16.53 26.02 -10.49
N HIS A 192 -17.55 26.08 -9.63
CA HIS A 192 -18.85 26.65 -10.00
C HIS A 192 -18.76 28.15 -10.30
N ALA A 193 -17.94 28.90 -9.56
CA ALA A 193 -17.70 30.32 -9.85
C ALA A 193 -17.06 30.58 -11.23
N ARG A 194 -16.42 29.57 -11.83
CA ARG A 194 -15.80 29.66 -13.16
C ARG A 194 -16.74 29.24 -14.29
N ILE A 195 -17.89 28.64 -14.01
CA ILE A 195 -18.87 28.22 -15.01
C ILE A 195 -19.73 29.44 -15.40
N PRO A 196 -19.74 29.89 -16.67
CA PRO A 196 -20.59 30.99 -17.12
C PRO A 196 -22.08 30.69 -16.90
N SER A 197 -22.87 31.71 -16.55
CA SER A 197 -24.31 31.62 -16.28
C SER A 197 -25.16 31.20 -17.50
N ASP A 198 -24.60 31.28 -18.70
CA ASP A 198 -25.28 30.88 -19.94
C ASP A 198 -24.70 29.55 -20.47
N LEU A 199 -25.29 28.44 -20.01
CA LEU A 199 -24.88 27.06 -20.34
C LEU A 199 -24.83 26.76 -21.86
N LYS A 200 -25.52 27.56 -22.68
CA LYS A 200 -25.55 27.45 -24.15
C LYS A 200 -24.31 28.00 -24.84
N ALA A 201 -23.52 28.85 -24.16
CA ALA A 201 -22.30 29.44 -24.71
C ALA A 201 -21.04 28.56 -24.50
N LEU A 202 -21.16 27.46 -23.75
CA LEU A 202 -20.08 26.51 -23.47
C LEU A 202 -19.78 25.61 -24.69
N ASN A 203 -19.21 26.21 -25.73
CA ASN A 203 -18.37 25.48 -26.67
C ASN A 203 -16.97 25.29 -26.04
N ALA A 204 -16.67 24.03 -25.71
CA ALA A 204 -15.34 23.44 -25.60
C ALA A 204 -14.40 23.72 -24.41
N HIS A 205 -14.59 24.70 -23.52
CA HIS A 205 -13.56 24.96 -22.47
C HIS A 205 -14.11 25.26 -21.05
N SER A 206 -13.50 24.61 -20.03
CA SER A 206 -13.64 24.70 -18.53
C SER A 206 -14.62 23.70 -17.87
N THR A 207 -14.34 22.95 -16.77
CA THR A 207 -13.23 22.87 -15.76
C THR A 207 -13.37 21.61 -14.88
N LEU A 208 -12.27 20.91 -14.45
CA LEU A 208 -12.15 20.25 -13.10
C LEU A 208 -10.81 19.62 -12.62
N VAL A 209 -10.70 19.58 -11.27
CA VAL A 209 -9.61 19.50 -10.27
C VAL A 209 -9.05 18.12 -9.85
N GLY A 210 -7.71 18.06 -9.65
CA GLY A 210 -7.03 17.06 -8.80
C GLY A 210 -6.05 16.08 -9.48
N ALA A 211 -5.39 16.39 -10.61
CA ALA A 211 -4.39 15.50 -11.24
C ALA A 211 -2.94 16.08 -11.25
N PRO A 212 -1.87 15.32 -10.90
CA PRO A 212 -0.51 15.85 -10.73
C PRO A 212 0.03 16.58 -11.98
N GLY A 213 0.27 17.89 -11.86
CA GLY A 213 1.06 18.66 -12.83
C GLY A 213 0.59 20.10 -13.03
N GLU A 214 1.03 21.02 -12.18
CA GLU A 214 1.19 22.40 -12.65
C GLU A 214 2.45 22.46 -13.52
N LEU A 215 2.27 22.33 -14.83
CA LEU A 215 2.90 23.28 -15.73
C LEU A 215 1.77 24.21 -16.19
N ALA A 216 1.39 25.16 -15.33
CA ALA A 216 0.36 26.19 -15.58
C ALA A 216 -1.05 25.73 -16.04
N ASP A 217 -1.28 24.46 -16.38
CA ASP A 217 -2.44 24.00 -17.14
C ASP A 217 -2.82 22.52 -16.85
N GLY A 218 -2.75 22.12 -15.58
CA GLY A 218 -2.89 20.74 -15.08
C GLY A 218 -4.30 20.10 -15.09
N GLU A 219 -5.09 20.25 -16.16
CA GLU A 219 -6.24 19.37 -16.40
C GLU A 219 -6.12 18.82 -17.82
N THR A 220 -6.44 17.55 -18.03
CA THR A 220 -6.54 17.06 -19.41
C THR A 220 -7.74 17.77 -20.07
N PRO A 221 -7.66 18.15 -21.35
CA PRO A 221 -8.80 18.73 -22.07
C PRO A 221 -10.07 17.87 -21.97
N GLN A 222 -9.93 16.55 -21.74
CA GLN A 222 -11.04 15.60 -21.65
C GLN A 222 -11.80 15.66 -20.32
N ASP A 223 -11.09 15.77 -19.18
CA ASP A 223 -11.73 15.87 -17.86
C ASP A 223 -12.46 17.24 -17.69
N ARG A 224 -11.89 18.30 -18.29
CA ARG A 224 -12.52 19.61 -18.50
C ARG A 224 -13.86 19.50 -19.23
N LEU A 225 -13.86 18.77 -20.35
CA LEU A 225 -15.04 18.57 -21.20
C LEU A 225 -16.12 17.74 -20.49
N PHE A 226 -15.76 16.78 -19.63
CA PHE A 226 -16.75 15.92 -18.98
C PHE A 226 -17.52 16.64 -17.86
N SER A 227 -16.84 17.44 -17.05
CA SER A 227 -17.51 18.23 -16.00
C SER A 227 -18.43 19.31 -16.58
N ALA A 228 -18.03 19.94 -17.69
CA ALA A 228 -18.91 20.81 -18.47
C ALA A 228 -20.15 20.07 -19.01
N ARG A 229 -19.97 18.82 -19.47
CA ARG A 229 -21.08 17.96 -19.95
C ARG A 229 -22.02 17.52 -18.83
N LEU A 230 -21.56 17.32 -17.59
CA LEU A 230 -22.44 16.99 -16.46
C LEU A 230 -23.44 18.12 -16.17
N GLY A 231 -22.99 19.38 -16.25
CA GLY A 231 -23.87 20.55 -16.18
C GLY A 231 -24.93 20.55 -17.29
N GLN A 232 -24.56 20.16 -18.51
CA GLN A 232 -25.48 20.01 -19.65
C GLN A 232 -26.44 18.81 -19.51
N LEU A 233 -26.07 17.78 -18.74
CA LEU A 233 -26.86 16.56 -18.49
C LEU A 233 -27.79 16.67 -17.27
N GLY A 234 -28.03 17.89 -16.75
CA GLY A 234 -28.94 18.11 -15.63
C GLY A 234 -28.37 17.76 -14.25
N ARG A 235 -27.03 17.73 -14.13
CA ARG A 235 -26.31 17.56 -12.85
C ARG A 235 -25.46 18.80 -12.53
N PRO A 236 -26.08 19.98 -12.32
CA PRO A 236 -25.35 21.25 -12.23
C PRO A 236 -24.43 21.35 -11.01
N ASN A 237 -24.70 20.58 -9.94
CA ASN A 237 -23.94 20.61 -8.69
C ASN A 237 -22.88 19.49 -8.59
N SER A 238 -22.62 18.77 -9.68
CA SER A 238 -21.75 17.59 -9.70
C SER A 238 -20.47 17.81 -10.48
N VAL A 239 -19.43 17.09 -10.10
CA VAL A 239 -18.04 17.43 -10.42
C VAL A 239 -17.21 16.14 -10.48
N VAL A 240 -16.32 15.97 -11.47
CA VAL A 240 -15.45 14.77 -11.58
C VAL A 240 -14.13 14.94 -10.83
N MET A 241 -14.01 14.41 -9.62
CA MET A 241 -12.81 14.52 -8.80
C MET A 241 -11.97 13.24 -8.81
N ASP A 242 -10.64 13.37 -8.87
CA ASP A 242 -9.74 12.25 -8.59
C ASP A 242 -9.70 11.98 -7.07
N MET A 243 -10.39 10.93 -6.63
CA MET A 243 -10.45 10.57 -5.22
C MET A 243 -9.11 10.05 -4.70
N LEU A 244 -8.29 9.38 -5.53
CA LEU A 244 -6.97 8.92 -5.10
C LEU A 244 -6.06 10.11 -4.74
N PHE A 245 -6.14 11.19 -5.51
CA PHE A 245 -5.41 12.43 -5.25
C PHE A 245 -5.75 13.05 -3.90
N TRP A 246 -7.04 13.20 -3.60
CA TRP A 246 -7.48 13.80 -2.33
C TRP A 246 -7.24 12.87 -1.15
N CYS A 247 -7.49 11.56 -1.31
CA CYS A 247 -7.20 10.53 -0.30
C CYS A 247 -5.71 10.48 0.04
N SER A 248 -4.82 10.65 -0.94
CA SER A 248 -3.37 10.78 -0.71
C SER A 248 -3.05 11.99 0.17
N ARG A 249 -3.53 13.19 -0.17
CA ARG A 249 -3.20 14.38 0.63
C ARG A 249 -3.71 14.34 2.05
N ILE A 250 -4.96 13.89 2.23
CA ILE A 250 -5.54 13.85 3.56
C ILE A 250 -4.81 12.85 4.47
N THR A 251 -4.50 11.66 3.97
CA THR A 251 -3.79 10.64 4.77
C THR A 251 -2.34 11.04 5.03
N LEU A 252 -1.73 11.87 4.16
CA LEU A 252 -0.41 12.46 4.43
C LEU A 252 -0.48 13.48 5.58
N ASP A 253 -1.49 14.36 5.56
CA ASP A 253 -1.71 15.33 6.65
C ASP A 253 -2.04 14.61 7.98
N VAL A 254 -2.83 13.54 7.95
CA VAL A 254 -3.13 12.72 9.13
C VAL A 254 -1.85 12.11 9.69
N ILE A 255 -1.07 11.35 8.91
CA ILE A 255 0.16 10.72 9.43
C ILE A 255 1.19 11.76 9.89
N GLY A 256 1.24 12.92 9.23
CA GLY A 256 2.03 14.07 9.65
C GLY A 256 1.68 14.52 11.06
N ASP A 257 0.41 14.83 11.28
CA ASP A 257 -0.08 15.38 12.54
C ASP A 257 -0.07 14.32 13.66
N VAL A 258 -0.78 13.20 13.47
CA VAL A 258 -0.96 12.20 14.53
C VAL A 258 0.30 11.35 14.75
N GLY A 259 1.08 11.14 13.70
CA GLY A 259 2.33 10.39 13.77
C GLY A 259 3.49 11.23 14.27
N PHE A 260 3.68 12.43 13.71
CA PHE A 260 4.91 13.21 13.83
C PHE A 260 4.73 14.62 14.42
N GLN A 261 3.51 15.04 14.78
CA GLN A 261 3.19 16.43 15.16
C GLN A 261 3.72 17.43 14.13
N TYR A 262 3.57 17.06 12.86
CA TYR A 262 4.09 17.77 11.72
C TYR A 262 2.98 18.07 10.71
N ASN A 263 2.76 19.35 10.41
CA ASN A 263 1.78 19.74 9.41
C ASN A 263 2.43 19.80 8.03
N PHE A 264 2.17 18.78 7.18
CA PHE A 264 2.56 18.84 5.78
C PHE A 264 1.75 19.87 5.00
N ASP A 265 0.52 20.14 5.42
CA ASP A 265 -0.45 21.00 4.73
C ASP A 265 -0.69 20.56 3.27
N ALA A 266 -0.63 19.25 3.04
CA ALA A 266 -0.69 18.62 1.73
C ALA A 266 -2.05 18.85 1.05
N LEU A 267 -3.15 18.87 1.82
CA LEU A 267 -4.48 19.22 1.30
C LEU A 267 -4.51 20.60 0.65
N ASN A 268 -3.94 21.61 1.31
CA ASN A 268 -4.00 22.98 0.84
C ASN A 268 -3.02 23.22 -0.30
N LYS A 269 -1.80 22.70 -0.18
CA LYS A 269 -0.77 22.75 -1.24
C LYS A 269 -1.20 22.04 -2.51
N GLY A 270 -2.06 21.03 -2.42
CA GLY A 270 -2.62 20.36 -3.60
C GLY A 270 -1.52 19.77 -4.48
N HIS A 271 -1.41 20.24 -5.73
CA HIS A 271 -0.37 19.81 -6.67
C HIS A 271 1.04 20.23 -6.29
N ALA A 272 1.16 21.35 -5.56
CA ALA A 272 2.44 21.89 -5.16
C ALA A 272 3.08 21.15 -3.97
N ASP A 273 2.39 20.17 -3.37
CA ASP A 273 2.95 19.44 -2.23
C ASP A 273 4.12 18.53 -2.67
N PRO A 274 5.35 18.80 -2.21
CA PRO A 274 6.53 18.09 -2.69
C PRO A 274 6.58 16.64 -2.16
N VAL A 275 6.05 16.39 -0.95
CA VAL A 275 6.13 15.07 -0.30
C VAL A 275 5.13 14.11 -0.94
N ALA A 276 3.86 14.52 -1.10
CA ALA A 276 2.85 13.74 -1.79
C ALA A 276 3.24 13.49 -3.25
N HIS A 277 3.82 14.47 -3.94
CA HIS A 277 4.33 14.28 -5.30
C HIS A 277 5.47 13.25 -5.33
N ALA A 278 6.46 13.36 -4.44
CA ALA A 278 7.56 12.42 -4.35
C ALA A 278 7.09 10.99 -4.02
N CYS A 279 6.14 10.83 -3.10
CA CYS A 279 5.55 9.52 -2.77
C CYS A 279 4.88 8.89 -4.00
N ASN A 280 4.04 9.67 -4.70
CA ASN A 280 3.37 9.22 -5.91
C ASN A 280 4.35 8.86 -7.04
N ALA A 281 5.37 9.68 -7.25
CA ALA A 281 6.40 9.44 -8.25
C ALA A 281 7.23 8.18 -7.93
N ALA A 282 7.57 7.96 -6.66
CA ALA A 282 8.27 6.75 -6.22
C ALA A 282 7.45 5.48 -6.51
N VAL A 283 6.15 5.49 -6.21
CA VAL A 283 5.25 4.35 -6.50
C VAL A 283 5.08 4.14 -8.00
N ALA A 284 4.84 5.22 -8.77
CA ALA A 284 4.65 5.15 -10.22
C ALA A 284 5.90 4.65 -10.95
N ALA A 285 7.10 5.09 -10.53
CA ALA A 285 8.36 4.63 -11.09
C ALA A 285 8.57 3.11 -10.96
N CYS A 286 7.90 2.48 -9.99
CA CYS A 286 7.95 1.03 -9.79
C CYS A 286 6.87 0.26 -10.58
N MET A 287 5.92 0.95 -11.22
CA MET A 287 4.83 0.34 -12.01
C MET A 287 5.17 0.29 -13.51
N GLU A 288 6.00 1.20 -14.02
CA GLU A 288 6.44 1.27 -15.42
C GLU A 288 7.74 0.47 -15.66
N VAL A 289 7.69 -0.85 -15.48
CA VAL A 289 8.86 -1.71 -15.72
C VAL A 289 8.89 -2.16 -17.19
N ASP A 290 9.79 -1.56 -17.97
CA ASP A 290 10.14 -2.00 -19.33
C ASP A 290 11.03 -3.27 -19.31
N LEU A 291 11.31 -3.84 -20.49
CA LEU A 291 12.09 -5.07 -20.60
C LEU A 291 13.53 -4.89 -20.11
N PHE A 292 14.15 -3.73 -20.36
CA PHE A 292 15.50 -3.44 -19.91
C PHE A 292 15.55 -3.39 -18.37
N GLN A 293 14.59 -2.69 -17.76
CA GLN A 293 14.46 -2.60 -16.31
C GLN A 293 14.16 -3.96 -15.68
N ALA A 294 13.27 -4.76 -16.28
CA ALA A 294 13.02 -6.13 -15.83
C ALA A 294 14.30 -6.97 -15.84
N ILE A 295 15.09 -6.88 -16.91
CA ILE A 295 16.40 -7.55 -17.01
C ILE A 295 17.32 -7.04 -15.89
N THR A 296 17.51 -5.73 -15.72
CA THR A 296 18.41 -5.20 -14.66
C THR A 296 17.97 -5.60 -13.24
N ILE A 297 16.67 -5.64 -12.96
CA ILE A 297 16.13 -6.10 -11.68
C ILE A 297 16.55 -7.55 -11.46
N ILE A 298 16.34 -8.42 -12.44
CA ILE A 298 16.63 -9.85 -12.30
C ILE A 298 18.14 -10.10 -12.24
N LEU A 299 18.93 -9.42 -13.08
CA LEU A 299 20.39 -9.50 -13.02
C LEU A 299 20.92 -9.04 -11.66
N SER A 300 20.28 -8.05 -11.03
CA SER A 300 20.69 -7.56 -9.71
C SER A 300 20.40 -8.50 -8.55
N GLU A 301 19.65 -9.58 -8.77
CA GLU A 301 19.36 -10.59 -7.75
C GLU A 301 20.56 -11.48 -7.46
N ASN A 302 21.53 -11.56 -8.39
CA ASN A 302 22.71 -12.38 -8.20
C ASN A 302 23.78 -11.66 -7.38
N LYS A 303 24.45 -12.43 -6.52
CA LYS A 303 25.57 -11.94 -5.70
C LYS A 303 26.63 -11.28 -6.60
N GLY A 304 26.99 -10.03 -6.26
CA GLY A 304 27.98 -9.24 -7.00
C GLY A 304 27.39 -8.28 -8.05
N PHE A 305 26.12 -8.44 -8.45
CA PHE A 305 25.47 -7.58 -9.46
C PHE A 305 24.45 -6.60 -8.88
N GLY A 306 24.42 -6.45 -7.55
CA GLY A 306 23.55 -5.48 -6.87
C GLY A 306 23.74 -4.04 -7.36
N TRP A 307 24.92 -3.70 -7.91
CA TRP A 307 25.21 -2.39 -8.51
C TRP A 307 24.33 -2.08 -9.73
N LEU A 308 23.76 -3.10 -10.42
CA LEU A 308 22.84 -2.89 -11.54
C LEU A 308 21.56 -2.16 -11.11
N ARG A 309 21.18 -2.27 -9.82
CA ARG A 309 20.06 -1.49 -9.24
C ARG A 309 20.32 0.01 -9.22
N ASN A 310 21.58 0.42 -9.34
CA ASN A 310 22.02 1.81 -9.29
C ASN A 310 22.32 2.37 -10.69
N LEU A 311 22.03 1.62 -11.76
CA LEU A 311 22.15 2.13 -13.11
C LEU A 311 21.24 3.35 -13.32
N PRO A 312 21.66 4.38 -14.07
CA PRO A 312 20.91 5.63 -14.22
C PRO A 312 19.74 5.50 -15.20
N THR A 313 18.77 4.63 -14.91
CA THR A 313 17.51 4.50 -15.66
C THR A 313 16.54 5.64 -15.33
N LYS A 314 15.52 5.86 -16.17
CA LYS A 314 14.48 6.88 -15.91
C LYS A 314 13.82 6.63 -14.54
N ALA A 315 13.41 5.39 -14.27
CA ALA A 315 12.78 5.03 -13.01
C ALA A 315 13.73 5.18 -11.80
N ASN A 316 15.01 4.82 -11.94
CA ASN A 316 15.98 5.01 -10.85
C ASN A 316 16.23 6.50 -10.57
N LYS A 317 16.35 7.33 -11.60
CA LYS A 317 16.45 8.79 -11.44
C LYS A 317 15.21 9.37 -10.74
N THR A 318 14.01 8.94 -11.15
CA THR A 318 12.76 9.36 -10.50
C THR A 318 12.71 8.90 -9.05
N ARG A 319 13.10 7.66 -8.77
CA ARG A 319 13.20 7.12 -7.40
C ARG A 319 14.16 7.93 -6.55
N ASP A 320 15.37 8.18 -7.04
CA ASP A 320 16.41 8.88 -6.30
C ASP A 320 16.03 10.34 -6.04
N ALA A 321 15.42 11.02 -7.02
CA ALA A 321 14.89 12.37 -6.83
C ALA A 321 13.75 12.41 -5.81
N SER A 322 12.81 11.45 -5.89
CA SER A 322 11.71 11.32 -4.91
C SER A 322 12.26 11.06 -3.51
N ARG A 323 13.26 10.19 -3.42
CA ARG A 323 13.90 9.84 -2.16
C ARG A 323 14.61 11.03 -1.53
N ALA A 324 15.31 11.84 -2.31
CA ALA A 324 15.97 13.05 -1.82
C ALA A 324 14.99 14.04 -1.17
N VAL A 325 13.78 14.20 -1.74
CA VAL A 325 12.73 15.05 -1.15
C VAL A 325 12.24 14.49 0.19
N ILE A 326 11.95 13.19 0.24
CA ILE A 326 11.43 12.53 1.44
C ILE A 326 12.50 12.49 2.54
N ASP A 327 13.76 12.20 2.21
CA ASP A 327 14.88 12.19 3.15
C ASP A 327 15.13 13.57 3.75
N ALA A 328 15.10 14.63 2.93
CA ALA A 328 15.26 16.00 3.40
C ALA A 328 14.14 16.40 4.38
N GLU A 329 12.91 16.00 4.10
CA GLU A 329 11.77 16.28 4.97
C GLU A 329 11.82 15.46 6.27
N ALA A 330 12.17 14.18 6.17
CA ALA A 330 12.38 13.33 7.33
C ALA A 330 13.45 13.91 8.27
N ALA A 331 14.57 14.38 7.72
CA ALA A 331 15.62 15.03 8.50
C ALA A 331 15.14 16.32 9.21
N ARG A 332 14.28 17.12 8.55
CA ARG A 332 13.68 18.32 9.18
C ARG A 332 12.80 17.95 10.36
N ILE A 333 11.95 16.94 10.21
CA ILE A 333 11.06 16.43 11.26
C ILE A 333 11.90 15.91 12.43
N VAL A 334 12.89 15.04 12.18
CA VAL A 334 13.82 14.52 13.21
C VAL A 334 14.51 15.65 13.96
N LYS A 335 15.06 16.64 13.25
CA LYS A 335 15.74 17.79 13.87
C LYS A 335 14.80 18.59 14.77
N LYS A 336 13.57 18.87 14.31
CA LYS A 336 12.57 19.62 15.07
C LYS A 336 12.17 18.87 16.34
N GLY A 337 11.76 17.60 16.22
CA GLY A 337 11.32 16.83 17.37
C GLY A 337 12.42 16.57 18.39
N LYS A 338 13.68 16.37 17.96
CA LYS A 338 14.81 16.28 18.90
C LYS A 338 15.00 17.55 19.71
N ALA A 339 14.82 18.72 19.10
CA ALA A 339 14.92 19.99 19.80
C ALA A 339 13.81 20.15 20.84
N GLU A 340 12.57 19.78 20.48
CA GLU A 340 11.40 19.84 21.36
C GLU A 340 11.53 18.88 22.56
N VAL A 341 11.85 17.61 22.32
CA VAL A 341 12.05 16.63 23.39
C VAL A 341 13.22 17.03 24.29
N LYS A 342 14.33 17.55 23.74
CA LYS A 342 15.44 18.03 24.55
C LYS A 342 15.05 19.22 25.43
N ALA A 343 14.24 20.15 24.92
CA ALA A 343 13.72 21.27 25.69
C ALA A 343 12.80 20.80 26.82
N GLU A 344 11.91 19.84 26.55
CA GLU A 344 11.04 19.21 27.56
C GLU A 344 11.85 18.51 28.66
N MET A 345 12.84 17.70 28.28
CA MET A 345 13.68 16.97 29.23
C MET A 345 14.54 17.92 30.09
N ALA A 346 15.00 19.04 29.52
CA ALA A 346 15.71 20.06 30.28
C ALA A 346 14.82 20.74 31.34
N GLN A 347 13.51 20.84 31.10
CA GLN A 347 12.54 21.36 32.07
C GLN A 347 12.20 20.34 33.17
N LEU A 348 12.15 19.04 32.83
CA LEU A 348 11.77 17.96 33.76
C LEU A 348 12.94 17.44 34.60
N GLY A 349 14.19 17.76 34.25
CA GLY A 349 15.38 17.35 35.01
C GLY A 349 15.65 15.84 35.02
N ALA A 350 14.94 15.05 34.20
CA ALA A 350 15.03 13.60 34.15
C ALA A 350 15.41 13.11 32.74
N PHE A 351 16.43 12.25 32.68
CA PHE A 351 16.91 11.59 31.44
C PHE A 351 16.75 10.06 31.49
N ASP A 352 15.96 9.54 32.44
CA ASP A 352 15.88 8.12 32.79
C ASP A 352 14.60 7.44 32.27
N LYS A 353 14.62 6.11 32.12
CA LYS A 353 13.53 5.28 31.62
C LYS A 353 12.20 5.43 32.38
N SER A 354 12.20 5.95 33.61
CA SER A 354 10.96 6.19 34.36
C SER A 354 10.11 7.33 33.77
N ALA A 355 10.73 8.30 33.07
CA ALA A 355 10.04 9.33 32.29
C ALA A 355 9.30 8.78 31.04
N PHE A 356 9.39 7.47 30.79
CA PHE A 356 8.90 6.79 29.60
C PHE A 356 7.66 5.92 29.86
N ASP A 357 7.26 5.73 31.13
CA ASP A 357 6.01 5.08 31.50
C ASP A 357 4.85 6.08 31.41
N GLU A 358 3.70 5.61 30.91
CA GLU A 358 2.51 6.39 30.52
C GLU A 358 1.89 7.27 31.62
N GLY A 359 2.36 7.15 32.88
CA GLY A 359 1.83 7.86 34.04
C GLY A 359 2.65 9.03 34.57
N ALA A 360 3.91 9.23 34.16
CA ALA A 360 4.79 10.22 34.80
C ALA A 360 4.77 11.64 34.17
N VAL A 361 4.20 11.80 32.96
CA VAL A 361 4.22 13.06 32.19
C VAL A 361 2.79 13.52 31.86
N SER A 362 1.90 13.48 32.85
CA SER A 362 0.48 13.84 32.73
C SER A 362 0.19 15.35 32.73
N GLY A 363 1.20 16.20 32.57
CA GLY A 363 1.06 17.67 32.69
C GLY A 363 1.35 18.50 31.43
N LEU A 364 1.90 17.94 30.34
CA LEU A 364 2.43 18.74 29.22
C LEU A 364 1.95 18.32 27.82
N GLY A 365 0.96 17.42 27.69
CA GLY A 365 0.37 17.03 26.40
C GLY A 365 1.30 16.30 25.41
N SER A 366 2.56 16.07 25.77
CA SER A 366 3.67 15.71 24.88
C SER A 366 3.95 14.20 24.73
N GLY A 367 3.34 13.34 25.56
CA GLY A 367 3.51 11.87 25.46
C GLY A 367 2.77 11.18 24.29
N LYS A 368 2.07 11.92 23.43
CA LYS A 368 0.96 11.39 22.62
C LYS A 368 1.32 10.89 21.20
N SER A 369 2.44 11.31 20.60
CA SER A 369 2.77 10.94 19.20
C SER A 369 3.71 9.73 19.09
N ILE A 370 3.58 8.99 17.98
CA ILE A 370 4.47 7.86 17.63
C ILE A 370 5.93 8.33 17.59
N PHE A 371 6.15 9.54 17.07
CA PHE A 371 7.45 10.16 16.92
C PHE A 371 8.14 10.53 18.24
N ASN A 372 7.41 11.10 19.20
CA ASN A 372 7.99 11.45 20.50
C ASN A 372 8.50 10.20 21.21
N ARG A 373 7.78 9.08 21.11
CA ARG A 373 8.25 7.78 21.63
C ARG A 373 9.53 7.30 20.93
N MET A 374 9.64 7.47 19.61
CA MET A 374 10.86 7.11 18.87
C MET A 374 12.06 8.00 19.23
N ILE A 375 11.86 9.32 19.36
CA ILE A 375 12.92 10.25 19.77
C ILE A 375 13.38 9.93 21.19
N ARG A 376 12.44 9.72 22.11
CA ARG A 376 12.73 9.30 23.48
C ARG A 376 13.59 8.03 23.48
N ALA A 377 13.20 6.99 22.73
CA ALA A 377 14.00 5.76 22.59
C ALA A 377 15.39 5.98 21.94
N ASN A 378 15.53 6.98 21.08
CA ASN A 378 16.82 7.39 20.52
C ASN A 378 17.70 8.11 21.55
N VAL A 379 17.15 8.96 22.42
CA VAL A 379 17.93 9.79 23.37
C VAL A 379 18.14 9.16 24.76
N ALA A 380 17.40 8.11 25.12
CA ALA A 380 17.47 7.45 26.43
C ALA A 380 18.89 7.08 26.86
N THR A 381 19.39 7.62 27.98
CA THR A 381 20.77 7.42 28.42
C THR A 381 21.00 6.12 29.21
N ASP A 382 19.93 5.48 29.65
CA ASP A 382 19.95 4.29 30.51
C ASP A 382 19.60 2.99 29.77
N VAL A 383 19.40 3.06 28.45
CA VAL A 383 19.26 1.91 27.56
C VAL A 383 20.60 1.63 26.89
N LYS A 384 21.01 0.36 26.82
CA LYS A 384 22.22 -0.04 26.10
C LYS A 384 22.16 0.44 24.65
N ASP A 385 23.27 0.90 24.09
CA ASP A 385 23.33 1.40 22.70
C ASP A 385 22.80 0.38 21.68
N SER A 386 23.00 -0.92 21.92
CA SER A 386 22.48 -2.00 21.06
C SER A 386 20.95 -2.16 21.08
N GLU A 387 20.28 -1.60 22.09
CA GLU A 387 18.83 -1.64 22.28
C GLU A 387 18.13 -0.31 21.94
N ARG A 388 18.90 0.73 21.60
CA ARG A 388 18.41 2.05 21.16
C ARG A 388 18.24 2.10 19.65
N LEU A 389 17.47 3.08 19.17
CA LEU A 389 17.48 3.49 17.77
C LEU A 389 18.62 4.48 17.55
N SER A 390 19.50 4.24 16.57
CA SER A 390 20.45 5.25 16.11
C SER A 390 19.74 6.39 15.36
N ASP A 391 20.43 7.51 15.16
CA ASP A 391 19.89 8.67 14.41
C ASP A 391 19.52 8.30 12.98
N HIS A 392 20.41 7.55 12.32
CA HIS A 392 20.15 7.01 11.00
C HIS A 392 18.93 6.08 11.03
N GLU A 393 18.81 5.17 11.99
CA GLU A 393 17.62 4.30 12.09
C GLU A 393 16.34 5.10 12.35
N LEU A 394 16.38 6.15 13.16
CA LEU A 394 15.23 7.03 13.43
C LEU A 394 14.74 7.70 12.14
N GLU A 395 15.65 8.26 11.34
CA GLU A 395 15.34 8.83 10.02
C GLU A 395 14.75 7.77 9.07
N GLN A 396 15.35 6.58 9.02
CA GLN A 396 14.85 5.49 8.18
C GLN A 396 13.48 4.97 8.63
N GLN A 397 13.18 4.94 9.94
CA GLN A 397 11.82 4.63 10.43
C GLN A 397 10.82 5.69 10.01
N LEU A 398 11.19 6.97 10.08
CA LEU A 398 10.31 8.06 9.72
C LEU A 398 9.90 7.97 8.25
N ILE A 399 10.85 7.71 7.34
CA ILE A 399 10.59 7.48 5.91
C ILE A 399 9.65 6.29 5.73
N THR A 400 9.89 5.19 6.45
CA THR A 400 9.05 4.00 6.40
C THR A 400 7.62 4.31 6.85
N LEU A 401 7.44 5.06 7.93
CA LEU A 401 6.13 5.37 8.50
C LEU A 401 5.35 6.38 7.65
N ILE A 402 6.02 7.40 7.09
CA ILE A 402 5.40 8.35 6.14
C ILE A 402 4.84 7.56 4.96
N LEU A 403 5.68 6.82 4.23
CA LEU A 403 5.24 6.13 3.03
C LEU A 403 4.22 5.02 3.33
N ALA A 404 4.46 4.19 4.35
CA ALA A 404 3.57 3.06 4.64
C ALA A 404 2.23 3.49 5.23
N GLY A 405 2.21 4.52 6.08
CA GLY A 405 1.00 5.03 6.74
C GLY A 405 0.10 5.81 5.79
N HIS A 406 0.68 6.65 4.95
CA HIS A 406 -0.07 7.46 3.98
C HIS A 406 -0.55 6.62 2.79
N GLU A 407 0.37 5.95 2.10
CA GLU A 407 0.08 5.42 0.76
C GLU A 407 -0.92 4.26 0.78
N THR A 408 -0.85 3.41 1.81
CA THR A 408 -1.75 2.26 1.95
C THR A 408 -3.16 2.67 2.34
N SER A 409 -3.31 3.63 3.26
CA SER A 409 -4.60 4.21 3.64
C SER A 409 -5.23 4.98 2.48
N ALA A 410 -4.46 5.80 1.76
CA ALA A 410 -4.93 6.53 0.58
C ALA A 410 -5.50 5.58 -0.48
N THR A 411 -4.77 4.51 -0.76
CA THR A 411 -5.19 3.47 -1.71
C THR A 411 -6.49 2.81 -1.23
N GLY A 412 -6.56 2.39 0.03
CA GLY A 412 -7.73 1.73 0.59
C GLY A 412 -8.98 2.62 0.59
N LEU A 413 -8.82 3.89 0.98
CA LEU A 413 -9.89 4.89 0.98
C LEU A 413 -10.35 5.23 -0.44
N SER A 414 -9.45 5.27 -1.42
CA SER A 414 -9.85 5.44 -2.83
C SER A 414 -10.71 4.27 -3.30
N TRP A 415 -10.30 3.02 -3.07
CA TRP A 415 -11.10 1.84 -3.40
C TRP A 415 -12.44 1.80 -2.67
N ALA A 416 -12.50 2.30 -1.43
CA ALA A 416 -13.75 2.50 -0.71
C ALA A 416 -14.71 3.44 -1.46
N CYS A 417 -14.20 4.58 -1.93
CA CYS A 417 -14.97 5.55 -2.71
C CYS A 417 -15.48 4.94 -4.02
N ASP A 418 -14.64 4.24 -4.78
CA ASP A 418 -15.05 3.60 -6.03
C ASP A 418 -16.08 2.50 -5.80
N LEU A 419 -15.86 1.59 -4.84
CA LEU A 419 -16.82 0.52 -4.53
C LEU A 419 -18.18 1.09 -4.11
N LEU A 420 -18.22 2.08 -3.21
CA LEU A 420 -19.48 2.70 -2.80
C LEU A 420 -20.13 3.52 -3.90
N SER A 421 -19.36 4.10 -4.82
CA SER A 421 -19.92 4.81 -5.98
C SER A 421 -20.72 3.89 -6.89
N ARG A 422 -20.29 2.62 -7.00
CA ARG A 422 -20.91 1.58 -7.81
C ARG A 422 -22.07 0.85 -7.11
N HIS A 423 -22.30 1.13 -5.82
CA HIS A 423 -23.32 0.50 -4.99
C HIS A 423 -24.11 1.58 -4.21
N PRO A 424 -24.95 2.37 -4.90
CA PRO A 424 -25.66 3.50 -4.31
C PRO A 424 -26.54 3.11 -3.12
N GLU A 425 -27.09 1.90 -3.12
CA GLU A 425 -27.87 1.34 -2.02
C GLU A 425 -27.05 1.16 -0.74
N ALA A 426 -25.83 0.63 -0.85
CA ALA A 426 -24.91 0.50 0.28
C ALA A 426 -24.43 1.88 0.74
N GLN A 427 -24.18 2.80 -0.20
CA GLN A 427 -23.79 4.17 0.12
C GLN A 427 -24.87 4.92 0.90
N GLU A 428 -26.15 4.79 0.53
CA GLU A 428 -27.25 5.44 1.24
C GLU A 428 -27.52 4.78 2.60
N LYS A 429 -27.46 3.45 2.68
CA LYS A 429 -27.59 2.73 3.96
C LYS A 429 -26.50 3.12 4.95
N LEU A 430 -25.25 3.22 4.49
CA LEU A 430 -24.14 3.72 5.30
C LEU A 430 -24.37 5.18 5.73
N ARG A 431 -24.82 6.04 4.82
CA ARG A 431 -25.16 7.42 5.13
C ARG A 431 -26.25 7.55 6.18
N GLN A 432 -27.27 6.70 6.12
CA GLN A 432 -28.33 6.66 7.12
C GLN A 432 -27.80 6.25 8.48
N GLU A 433 -27.05 5.16 8.57
CA GLU A 433 -26.42 4.73 9.84
C GLU A 433 -25.55 5.84 10.43
N LEU A 434 -24.74 6.51 9.62
CA LEU A 434 -23.87 7.60 10.08
C LEU A 434 -24.63 8.84 10.57
N ARG A 435 -25.84 9.09 10.05
CA ARG A 435 -26.71 10.18 10.52
C ARG A 435 -27.35 9.85 11.87
N GLU A 436 -27.64 8.58 12.10
CA GLU A 436 -28.28 8.06 13.31
C GLU A 436 -27.25 7.67 14.40
N ALA A 437 -25.98 7.54 14.04
CA ALA A 437 -24.92 7.11 14.94
C ALA A 437 -24.75 8.05 16.15
N PRO A 438 -24.60 7.50 17.37
CA PRO A 438 -24.24 8.28 18.55
C PRO A 438 -22.94 9.04 18.33
N ARG A 439 -22.85 10.25 18.86
CA ARG A 439 -21.63 11.09 18.85
C ARG A 439 -21.21 11.35 20.29
N GLU A 440 -19.91 11.45 20.55
CA GLU A 440 -19.47 12.02 21.83
C GLU A 440 -19.90 13.49 21.88
N ASP A 441 -20.45 13.92 23.01
CA ASP A 441 -20.67 15.33 23.30
C ASP A 441 -19.32 16.03 23.17
N ALA A 442 -19.24 17.05 22.31
CA ALA A 442 -18.06 17.90 22.30
C ALA A 442 -17.95 18.53 23.68
N ASP A 443 -16.81 18.35 24.37
CA ASP A 443 -16.51 19.14 25.57
C ASP A 443 -16.81 20.62 25.24
N ASP A 444 -17.52 21.30 26.13
CA ASP A 444 -18.15 22.63 25.96
C ASP A 444 -17.19 23.78 25.53
N GLU A 445 -15.91 23.50 25.24
CA GLU A 445 -14.92 24.47 24.74
C GLU A 445 -15.02 24.73 23.23
N ASP A 446 -15.69 23.88 22.44
CA ASP A 446 -15.95 24.10 21.00
C ASP A 446 -17.35 24.74 20.79
N GLU A 447 -17.57 25.94 21.36
CA GLU A 447 -18.83 26.72 21.27
C GLU A 447 -19.25 27.10 19.82
N HIS A 448 -18.46 26.71 18.80
CA HIS A 448 -18.71 26.98 17.37
C HIS A 448 -19.21 25.76 16.58
N ALA A 449 -19.39 24.59 17.21
CA ALA A 449 -19.70 23.34 16.50
C ALA A 449 -21.20 23.10 16.19
N ASN A 450 -22.12 23.87 16.78
CA ASN A 450 -23.57 23.64 16.66
C ASN A 450 -24.32 24.66 15.78
N GLY A 451 -23.68 25.15 14.72
CA GLY A 451 -24.30 26.05 13.75
C GLY A 451 -24.13 25.55 12.32
N ASN A 452 -25.25 25.33 11.61
CA ASN A 452 -25.25 25.39 10.15
C ASN A 452 -24.91 26.84 9.76
N THR A 453 -23.66 27.14 9.45
CA THR A 453 -23.29 28.43 8.86
C THR A 453 -23.44 28.32 7.34
N THR A 454 -24.35 29.10 6.78
CA THR A 454 -24.36 29.37 5.34
C THR A 454 -23.23 30.34 5.04
N ALA A 455 -22.21 29.90 4.31
CA ALA A 455 -21.24 30.83 3.72
C ALA A 455 -21.96 31.72 2.68
N GLU A 456 -21.48 32.96 2.48
CA GLU A 456 -22.06 33.96 1.55
C GLU A 456 -22.22 33.47 0.09
N ASN A 457 -21.65 32.32 -0.26
CA ASN A 457 -21.72 31.67 -1.57
C ASN A 457 -22.88 30.66 -1.73
N GLY A 458 -23.77 30.51 -0.74
CA GLY A 458 -24.95 29.64 -0.83
C GLY A 458 -24.67 28.14 -0.68
N LEU A 459 -23.44 27.75 -0.32
CA LEU A 459 -23.10 26.38 0.04
C LEU A 459 -23.28 26.17 1.55
N VAL A 460 -23.99 25.11 1.93
CA VAL A 460 -24.16 24.70 3.33
C VAL A 460 -22.85 24.07 3.79
N THR A 461 -22.06 24.77 4.61
CA THR A 461 -20.99 24.10 5.37
C THR A 461 -21.67 23.36 6.50
N SER A 462 -21.98 22.08 6.26
CA SER A 462 -22.61 21.27 7.29
C SER A 462 -21.56 20.98 8.37
N ASN A 463 -21.54 21.81 9.41
CA ASN A 463 -20.83 21.53 10.66
C ASN A 463 -21.66 20.49 11.43
N ARG A 464 -21.99 19.36 10.78
CA ARG A 464 -22.57 18.20 11.47
C ARG A 464 -21.45 17.76 12.41
N GLY A 465 -21.63 17.97 13.71
CA GLY A 465 -20.59 17.89 14.74
C GLY A 465 -19.61 16.72 14.65
N THR A 466 -18.49 16.84 15.38
CA THR A 466 -17.33 15.93 15.39
C THR A 466 -17.78 14.46 15.40
N LEU A 467 -17.35 13.64 14.43
CA LEU A 467 -17.69 12.20 14.38
C LEU A 467 -16.72 11.44 15.28
N ARG A 468 -16.79 11.73 16.58
CA ARG A 468 -16.04 11.00 17.60
C ARG A 468 -16.89 9.81 18.02
N PHE A 469 -16.44 8.62 17.64
CA PHE A 469 -17.01 7.37 18.12
C PHE A 469 -16.20 6.92 19.33
N LYS A 470 -16.88 6.75 20.47
CA LYS A 470 -16.28 6.16 21.68
C LYS A 470 -15.70 4.79 21.38
N ASP A 471 -16.40 4.04 20.54
CA ASP A 471 -15.86 2.85 19.87
C ASP A 471 -16.32 2.81 18.41
N ILE A 472 -15.37 2.63 17.50
CA ILE A 472 -15.64 2.51 16.06
C ILE A 472 -16.42 1.24 15.69
N HIS A 473 -16.59 0.33 16.66
CA HIS A 473 -17.47 -0.83 16.58
C HIS A 473 -18.95 -0.49 16.81
N GLU A 474 -19.28 0.72 17.30
CA GLU A 474 -20.66 1.21 17.49
C GLU A 474 -21.34 1.62 16.17
N VAL A 475 -20.62 1.56 15.05
CA VAL A 475 -21.10 1.86 13.70
C VAL A 475 -20.94 0.59 12.82
N PRO A 476 -21.80 -0.43 13.01
CA PRO A 476 -21.56 -1.77 12.51
C PRO A 476 -21.57 -1.85 10.98
N TYR A 477 -22.37 -1.07 10.28
CA TYR A 477 -22.40 -1.06 8.82
C TYR A 477 -21.20 -0.33 8.21
N LEU A 478 -20.67 0.73 8.85
CA LEU A 478 -19.37 1.32 8.49
C LEU A 478 -18.23 0.30 8.61
N ASP A 479 -18.18 -0.46 9.72
CA ASP A 479 -17.21 -1.55 9.88
C ASP A 479 -17.39 -2.62 8.80
N ALA A 480 -18.63 -3.02 8.54
CA ALA A 480 -18.97 -4.00 7.52
C ALA A 480 -18.52 -3.55 6.12
N CYS A 481 -18.80 -2.30 5.75
CA CYS A 481 -18.34 -1.72 4.48
C CYS A 481 -16.82 -1.75 4.39
N MET A 482 -16.12 -1.27 5.42
CA MET A 482 -14.66 -1.21 5.43
C MET A 482 -14.02 -2.60 5.32
N ARG A 483 -14.56 -3.59 6.04
CA ARG A 483 -14.08 -4.99 5.97
C ARG A 483 -14.32 -5.58 4.59
N GLU A 484 -15.46 -5.28 3.95
CA GLU A 484 -15.77 -5.75 2.61
C GLU A 484 -14.87 -5.11 1.54
N ILE A 485 -14.62 -3.81 1.66
CA ILE A 485 -13.66 -3.08 0.80
C ILE A 485 -12.28 -3.72 0.89
N ILE A 486 -11.78 -3.96 2.10
CA ILE A 486 -10.45 -4.55 2.32
C ILE A 486 -10.38 -6.01 1.85
N ARG A 487 -11.50 -6.74 1.87
CA ARG A 487 -11.57 -8.12 1.34
C ARG A 487 -11.46 -8.15 -0.18
N LEU A 488 -12.20 -7.29 -0.88
CA LEU A 488 -12.25 -7.25 -2.34
C LEU A 488 -11.07 -6.50 -2.97
N ALA A 489 -10.67 -5.38 -2.38
CA ALA A 489 -9.66 -4.48 -2.88
C ALA A 489 -8.63 -4.09 -1.79
N PRO A 490 -7.91 -5.07 -1.20
CA PRO A 490 -6.88 -4.78 -0.20
C PRO A 490 -5.77 -3.94 -0.82
N SER A 491 -5.32 -2.87 -0.17
CA SER A 491 -4.26 -2.00 -0.71
C SER A 491 -3.03 -2.79 -1.15
N ILE A 492 -2.65 -3.82 -0.37
CA ILE A 492 -1.59 -4.77 -0.70
C ILE A 492 -2.22 -6.17 -0.94
N PRO A 493 -2.35 -6.63 -2.20
CA PRO A 493 -3.08 -7.85 -2.52
C PRO A 493 -2.26 -9.14 -2.42
N SER A 494 -0.94 -9.06 -2.20
CA SER A 494 -0.08 -10.23 -2.00
C SER A 494 1.25 -9.89 -1.33
N THR A 495 1.94 -10.89 -0.78
CA THR A 495 3.33 -10.76 -0.31
C THR A 495 4.12 -12.04 -0.56
N VAL A 496 5.46 -11.95 -0.55
CA VAL A 496 6.36 -13.09 -0.78
C VAL A 496 7.22 -13.35 0.46
N ARG A 497 7.48 -14.62 0.73
CA ARG A 497 8.41 -15.11 1.75
C ARG A 497 9.40 -16.09 1.14
N GLN A 498 10.55 -16.27 1.76
CA GLN A 498 11.57 -17.24 1.35
C GLN A 498 11.96 -18.11 2.53
N ALA A 499 12.05 -19.43 2.35
CA ALA A 499 12.47 -20.34 3.42
C ALA A 499 13.98 -20.23 3.69
N LYS A 500 14.39 -19.98 4.95
CA LYS A 500 15.81 -20.01 5.37
C LYS A 500 16.36 -21.43 5.57
N GLU A 501 15.46 -22.37 5.82
CA GLU A 501 15.73 -23.79 6.08
C GLU A 501 14.60 -24.63 5.48
N ASP A 502 14.85 -25.92 5.35
CA ASP A 502 13.84 -26.88 4.91
C ASP A 502 12.69 -26.92 5.92
N ALA A 503 11.45 -26.94 5.43
CA ALA A 503 10.27 -26.89 6.29
C ALA A 503 9.13 -27.76 5.76
N ILE A 504 8.32 -28.29 6.66
CA ILE A 504 7.06 -28.97 6.34
C ILE A 504 5.93 -28.10 6.87
N ILE A 505 5.12 -27.57 5.96
CA ILE A 505 4.01 -26.68 6.29
C ILE A 505 2.72 -27.51 6.33
N PRO A 506 2.00 -27.58 7.47
CA PRO A 506 0.73 -28.29 7.56
C PRO A 506 -0.38 -27.53 6.83
N LEU A 507 -1.33 -28.26 6.25
CA LEU A 507 -2.50 -27.74 5.58
C LEU A 507 -3.77 -27.96 6.42
N SER A 508 -4.83 -27.20 6.13
CA SER A 508 -6.13 -27.30 6.82
C SER A 508 -6.84 -28.63 6.54
N LYS A 509 -6.67 -29.14 5.32
CA LYS A 509 -7.25 -30.40 4.85
C LYS A 509 -6.32 -31.07 3.81
N PRO A 510 -6.53 -32.36 3.50
CA PRO A 510 -5.85 -33.01 2.39
C PRO A 510 -6.27 -32.41 1.05
N TYR A 511 -5.31 -32.13 0.16
CA TYR A 511 -5.54 -31.68 -1.22
C TYR A 511 -5.13 -32.76 -2.22
N PRO A 512 -5.78 -32.85 -3.38
CA PRO A 512 -5.42 -33.81 -4.41
C PRO A 512 -4.02 -33.49 -4.96
N LYS A 513 -3.16 -34.50 -5.07
CA LYS A 513 -1.93 -34.38 -5.85
C LYS A 513 -2.30 -34.24 -7.32
N ALA A 514 -1.76 -33.24 -8.02
CA ALA A 514 -1.99 -33.08 -9.46
C ALA A 514 -0.66 -32.98 -10.21
N GLY A 515 -0.39 -33.96 -11.07
CA GLY A 515 0.82 -34.07 -11.88
C GLY A 515 1.02 -35.50 -12.36
N GLU A 516 1.93 -35.73 -13.31
CA GLU A 516 2.31 -37.06 -13.84
C GLU A 516 2.79 -38.04 -12.74
N ALA A 517 3.06 -37.56 -11.52
CA ALA A 517 3.55 -38.33 -10.38
C ALA A 517 2.45 -38.77 -9.38
N GLY A 518 1.24 -38.22 -9.43
CA GLY A 518 0.16 -38.59 -8.51
C GLY A 518 -0.72 -39.69 -9.13
N LYS A 519 -0.80 -40.86 -8.50
CA LYS A 519 -1.86 -41.81 -8.85
C LYS A 519 -3.22 -41.15 -8.58
N LYS A 520 -4.20 -41.39 -9.44
CA LYS A 520 -5.57 -40.87 -9.29
C LYS A 520 -6.10 -41.24 -7.89
N GLY A 521 -6.34 -40.23 -7.04
CA GLY A 521 -6.84 -40.40 -5.67
C GLY A 521 -5.81 -40.16 -4.55
N GLU A 522 -4.53 -39.94 -4.85
CA GLU A 522 -3.56 -39.54 -3.81
C GLU A 522 -3.73 -38.10 -3.37
N THR A 523 -3.61 -37.85 -2.06
CA THR A 523 -3.70 -36.53 -1.45
C THR A 523 -2.44 -36.18 -0.65
N PHE A 524 -2.27 -34.90 -0.33
CA PHE A 524 -1.26 -34.39 0.60
C PHE A 524 -1.90 -33.43 1.60
N ASP A 525 -1.53 -33.52 2.87
CA ASP A 525 -2.02 -32.69 3.98
C ASP A 525 -0.94 -31.74 4.53
N SER A 526 0.24 -31.77 3.92
CA SER A 526 1.39 -30.94 4.24
C SER A 526 2.26 -30.71 3.01
N VAL A 527 2.99 -29.60 3.00
CA VAL A 527 3.87 -29.20 1.89
C VAL A 527 5.29 -29.10 2.39
N PHE A 528 6.20 -29.87 1.79
CA PHE A 528 7.62 -29.67 1.97
C PHE A 528 8.08 -28.43 1.18
N ILE A 529 8.76 -27.49 1.82
CA ILE A 529 9.35 -26.32 1.19
C ILE A 529 10.86 -26.39 1.45
N PRO A 530 11.71 -26.52 0.41
CA PRO A 530 13.14 -26.55 0.60
C PRO A 530 13.68 -25.16 0.93
N LYS A 531 14.85 -25.12 1.57
CA LYS A 531 15.62 -23.90 1.77
C LYS A 531 15.79 -23.13 0.45
N GLY A 532 15.55 -21.82 0.53
CA GLY A 532 15.67 -20.89 -0.59
C GLY A 532 14.42 -20.80 -1.47
N ALA A 533 13.44 -21.71 -1.33
CA ALA A 533 12.20 -21.62 -2.08
C ALA A 533 11.35 -20.42 -1.65
N GLU A 534 10.69 -19.82 -2.63
CA GLU A 534 9.80 -18.68 -2.44
C GLU A 534 8.34 -19.14 -2.31
N ILE A 535 7.68 -18.61 -1.30
CA ILE A 535 6.27 -18.80 -1.00
C ILE A 535 5.53 -17.50 -1.30
N PHE A 536 4.53 -17.58 -2.16
CA PHE A 536 3.63 -16.49 -2.47
C PHE A 536 2.38 -16.59 -1.58
N ILE A 537 2.11 -15.53 -0.81
CA ILE A 537 0.95 -15.40 0.06
C ILE A 537 -0.08 -14.51 -0.66
N PRO A 538 -1.20 -15.06 -1.13
CA PRO A 538 -2.12 -14.37 -2.02
C PRO A 538 -3.30 -13.76 -1.25
N ILE A 539 -3.07 -12.61 -0.63
CA ILE A 539 -4.03 -11.93 0.28
C ILE A 539 -5.41 -11.72 -0.38
N GLN A 540 -5.45 -11.13 -1.57
CA GLN A 540 -6.72 -10.84 -2.26
C GLN A 540 -7.40 -12.10 -2.79
N VAL A 541 -6.64 -13.13 -3.16
CA VAL A 541 -7.18 -14.42 -3.64
C VAL A 541 -7.97 -15.13 -2.55
N ILE A 542 -7.50 -15.07 -1.29
CA ILE A 542 -8.24 -15.57 -0.12
C ILE A 542 -9.50 -14.76 0.11
N GLY A 543 -9.40 -13.43 -0.01
CA GLY A 543 -10.54 -12.53 0.06
C GLY A 543 -11.59 -12.87 -0.99
N ALA A 544 -11.19 -13.33 -2.18
CA ALA A 544 -12.05 -13.67 -3.30
C ALA A 544 -12.43 -15.16 -3.41
N SER A 545 -12.06 -16.00 -2.44
CA SER A 545 -12.27 -17.45 -2.53
C SER A 545 -13.75 -17.83 -2.39
N PRO A 546 -14.37 -18.51 -3.39
CA PRO A 546 -15.74 -18.99 -3.27
C PRO A 546 -15.91 -20.05 -2.18
N GLU A 547 -14.86 -20.84 -1.89
CA GLU A 547 -14.88 -21.82 -0.79
C GLU A 547 -15.07 -21.14 0.58
N ILE A 548 -14.53 -19.93 0.73
CA ILE A 548 -14.59 -19.19 2.00
C ILE A 548 -15.81 -18.27 2.04
N TRP A 549 -16.14 -17.60 0.93
CA TRP A 549 -17.09 -16.48 0.90
C TRP A 549 -18.40 -16.75 0.14
N GLY A 550 -18.53 -17.93 -0.48
CA GLY A 550 -19.70 -18.32 -1.29
C GLY A 550 -19.56 -17.96 -2.77
N ASP A 551 -20.54 -18.34 -3.59
CA ASP A 551 -20.54 -18.09 -5.05
C ASP A 551 -20.51 -16.59 -5.39
N ASP A 552 -21.05 -15.75 -4.49
CA ASP A 552 -21.04 -14.29 -4.56
C ASP A 552 -19.75 -13.67 -3.96
N ALA A 553 -18.66 -14.44 -3.85
CA ALA A 553 -17.38 -13.97 -3.29
C ALA A 553 -16.81 -12.72 -3.99
N LEU A 554 -17.10 -12.48 -5.27
CA LEU A 554 -16.60 -11.30 -5.99
C LEU A 554 -17.54 -10.09 -5.91
N GLU A 555 -18.73 -10.26 -5.33
CA GLU A 555 -19.71 -9.18 -5.16
C GLU A 555 -19.39 -8.35 -3.91
N PHE A 556 -19.64 -7.04 -3.99
CA PHE A 556 -19.54 -6.14 -2.84
C PHE A 556 -20.82 -6.22 -2.01
N LYS A 557 -20.73 -6.90 -0.86
CA LYS A 557 -21.87 -7.17 0.03
C LYS A 557 -21.48 -6.95 1.49
N PRO A 558 -21.49 -5.71 1.99
CA PRO A 558 -21.16 -5.40 3.38
C PRO A 558 -21.94 -6.26 4.39
N GLU A 559 -23.18 -6.63 4.09
CA GLU A 559 -24.05 -7.46 4.94
C GLU A 559 -23.40 -8.80 5.37
N ARG A 560 -22.42 -9.32 4.60
CA ARG A 560 -21.63 -10.49 5.02
C ARG A 560 -20.96 -10.31 6.36
N TRP A 561 -20.61 -9.09 6.75
CA TRP A 561 -19.89 -8.84 8.00
C TRP A 561 -20.80 -8.65 9.19
N LEU A 562 -22.09 -8.40 8.94
CA LEU A 562 -23.13 -8.44 9.97
C LEU A 562 -23.47 -9.89 10.36
N ASN A 563 -23.38 -10.81 9.39
CA ASN A 563 -23.59 -12.25 9.59
C ASN A 563 -22.49 -13.03 8.86
N VAL A 564 -21.32 -13.14 9.51
CA VAL A 564 -20.13 -13.74 8.91
C VAL A 564 -20.38 -15.22 8.56
N PRO A 565 -20.12 -15.65 7.31
CA PRO A 565 -20.26 -17.05 6.92
C PRO A 565 -19.43 -17.99 7.80
N GLN A 566 -19.98 -19.17 8.14
CA GLN A 566 -19.28 -20.15 8.97
C GLN A 566 -17.96 -20.59 8.33
N SER A 567 -17.93 -20.77 7.01
CA SER A 567 -16.71 -21.06 6.23
C SER A 567 -15.60 -20.02 6.43
N ALA A 568 -15.94 -18.75 6.58
CA ALA A 568 -14.99 -17.68 6.89
C ALA A 568 -14.52 -17.73 8.35
N ILE A 569 -15.42 -18.05 9.30
CA ILE A 569 -15.08 -18.24 10.72
C ILE A 569 -14.10 -19.41 10.89
N ASP A 570 -14.36 -20.52 10.20
CA ASP A 570 -13.57 -21.76 10.26
C ASP A 570 -12.13 -21.60 9.77
N THR A 571 -11.85 -20.55 8.99
CA THR A 571 -10.47 -20.20 8.58
C THR A 571 -9.57 -19.84 9.76
N GLN A 572 -10.16 -19.41 10.89
CA GLN A 572 -9.47 -18.91 12.08
C GLN A 572 -8.53 -17.72 11.83
N LEU A 573 -8.66 -17.06 10.66
CA LEU A 573 -7.91 -15.84 10.40
C LEU A 573 -8.39 -14.74 11.36
N PRO A 574 -7.48 -13.98 12.01
CA PRO A 574 -7.85 -12.86 12.85
C PRO A 574 -8.76 -11.86 12.11
N GLY A 575 -9.97 -11.63 12.63
CA GLY A 575 -10.97 -10.78 11.97
C GLY A 575 -11.45 -11.30 10.61
N GLN A 576 -11.27 -12.60 10.33
CA GLN A 576 -11.59 -13.27 9.07
C GLN A 576 -10.93 -12.61 7.85
N SER A 577 -9.75 -12.02 8.04
CA SER A 577 -8.99 -11.38 6.97
C SER A 577 -7.50 -11.60 7.13
N PHE A 578 -6.79 -11.69 6.01
CA PHE A 578 -5.32 -11.70 5.96
C PHE A 578 -4.72 -10.40 5.42
N ALA A 579 -5.55 -9.37 5.21
CA ALA A 579 -5.13 -8.09 4.60
C ALA A 579 -4.01 -7.38 5.37
N PHE A 580 -3.97 -7.56 6.68
CA PHE A 580 -2.94 -6.99 7.56
C PHE A 580 -1.92 -8.03 8.04
N LEU A 581 -1.90 -9.22 7.42
CA LEU A 581 -1.14 -10.40 7.84
C LEU A 581 -1.41 -10.78 9.31
N THR A 582 -0.60 -11.67 9.88
CA THR A 582 -0.69 -12.02 11.31
C THR A 582 0.71 -12.19 11.93
N GLY A 583 0.75 -12.37 13.26
CA GLY A 583 1.96 -12.65 14.02
C GLY A 583 2.97 -11.49 14.10
N PRO A 584 4.27 -11.76 14.30
CA PRO A 584 5.28 -10.72 14.55
C PRO A 584 5.46 -9.73 13.39
N ARG A 585 5.06 -10.15 12.17
CA ARG A 585 5.18 -9.38 10.93
C ARG A 585 3.85 -8.81 10.44
N SER A 586 2.81 -8.85 11.28
CA SER A 586 1.53 -8.17 11.05
C SER A 586 1.73 -6.67 10.86
N CYS A 587 0.81 -6.00 10.16
CA CYS A 587 0.80 -4.55 10.03
C CYS A 587 0.77 -3.91 11.42
N ILE A 588 1.78 -3.10 11.73
CA ILE A 588 1.87 -2.41 13.04
C ILE A 588 0.78 -1.35 13.17
N GLY A 589 0.43 -0.70 12.05
CA GLY A 589 -0.54 0.39 11.99
C GLY A 589 -1.97 -0.06 11.69
N GLN A 590 -2.30 -1.36 11.75
CA GLN A 590 -3.63 -1.86 11.35
C GLN A 590 -4.78 -1.10 12.00
N ARG A 591 -4.72 -0.93 13.33
CA ARG A 591 -5.78 -0.25 14.09
C ARG A 591 -5.89 1.23 13.72
N MET A 592 -4.75 1.89 13.58
CA MET A 592 -4.66 3.28 13.14
C MET A 592 -5.27 3.47 11.75
N ALA A 593 -4.84 2.65 10.78
CA ALA A 593 -5.32 2.72 9.39
C ALA A 593 -6.83 2.47 9.30
N LEU A 594 -7.35 1.48 10.03
CA LEU A 594 -8.80 1.23 10.07
C LEU A 594 -9.58 2.38 10.71
N ALA A 595 -9.05 2.99 11.78
CA ALA A 595 -9.68 4.15 12.41
C ALA A 595 -9.71 5.36 11.47
N GLU A 596 -8.55 5.70 10.90
CA GLU A 596 -8.37 6.78 9.92
C GLU A 596 -9.30 6.59 8.72
N MET A 597 -9.23 5.45 8.02
CA MET A 597 -10.01 5.24 6.81
C MET A 597 -11.52 5.29 7.07
N LYS A 598 -11.99 4.78 8.21
CA LYS A 598 -13.41 4.81 8.56
C LYS A 598 -13.90 6.22 8.88
N LEU A 599 -13.13 7.01 9.66
CA LEU A 599 -13.46 8.40 9.95
C LEU A 599 -13.53 9.23 8.66
N LEU A 600 -12.48 9.14 7.83
CA LEU A 600 -12.45 9.85 6.55
C LEU A 600 -13.58 9.41 5.61
N LEU A 601 -13.87 8.12 5.54
CA LEU A 601 -14.97 7.60 4.72
C LEU A 601 -16.33 8.09 5.23
N ALA A 602 -16.53 8.13 6.55
CA ALA A 602 -17.76 8.65 7.14
C ALA A 602 -18.00 10.12 6.77
N HIS A 603 -16.96 10.96 6.88
CA HIS A 603 -17.00 12.36 6.43
C HIS A 603 -17.33 12.49 4.94
N ILE A 604 -16.72 11.67 4.10
CA ILE A 604 -17.00 11.66 2.65
C ILE A 604 -18.46 11.29 2.38
N VAL A 605 -18.96 10.19 2.95
CA VAL A 605 -20.31 9.68 2.68
C VAL A 605 -21.41 10.60 3.24
N LEU A 606 -21.19 11.24 4.39
CA LEU A 606 -22.16 12.16 4.98
C LEU A 606 -22.34 13.45 4.18
N ASN A 607 -21.27 13.94 3.54
CA ASN A 607 -21.25 15.25 2.88
C ASN A 607 -21.34 15.15 1.36
N PHE A 608 -21.01 14.00 0.77
CA PHE A 608 -20.98 13.83 -0.67
C PHE A 608 -21.67 12.54 -1.11
N LYS A 609 -22.30 12.62 -2.29
CA LYS A 609 -22.74 11.48 -3.08
C LYS A 609 -21.68 11.17 -4.13
N LEU A 610 -21.26 9.91 -4.20
CA LEU A 610 -20.28 9.40 -5.16
C LEU A 610 -20.97 8.58 -6.25
N GLU A 611 -20.59 8.78 -7.50
CA GLU A 611 -21.05 8.00 -8.66
C GLU A 611 -19.88 7.72 -9.61
N PRO A 612 -19.86 6.58 -10.32
CA PRO A 612 -18.85 6.31 -11.34
C PRO A 612 -19.00 7.28 -12.51
N VAL A 613 -17.89 7.58 -13.19
CA VAL A 613 -17.90 8.36 -14.43
C VAL A 613 -18.32 7.44 -15.60
N PRO A 614 -19.44 7.71 -16.31
CA PRO A 614 -19.86 6.89 -17.43
C PRO A 614 -18.76 6.71 -18.50
N GLY A 615 -18.49 5.46 -18.88
CA GLY A 615 -17.49 5.11 -19.89
C GLY A 615 -16.05 5.06 -19.38
N TYR A 616 -15.79 5.41 -18.12
CA TYR A 616 -14.48 5.22 -17.52
C TYR A 616 -14.39 3.81 -16.94
N GLU A 617 -13.45 3.03 -17.45
CA GLU A 617 -13.10 1.72 -16.91
C GLU A 617 -11.70 1.77 -16.31
N PHE A 618 -11.52 1.14 -15.15
CA PHE A 618 -10.22 1.05 -14.51
C PHE A 618 -9.44 -0.19 -14.95
N ASP A 619 -8.23 0.03 -15.46
CA ASP A 619 -7.15 -0.96 -15.46
C ASP A 619 -6.46 -0.89 -14.09
N VAL A 620 -6.23 -2.04 -13.46
CA VAL A 620 -5.66 -2.08 -12.11
C VAL A 620 -4.29 -2.72 -12.20
N ARG A 621 -3.28 -2.05 -11.67
CA ARG A 621 -1.91 -2.55 -11.67
C ARG A 621 -1.39 -2.62 -10.26
N GLN A 622 -0.55 -3.62 -10.00
CA GLN A 622 0.06 -3.85 -8.71
C GLN A 622 1.58 -3.92 -8.85
N THR A 623 2.27 -3.18 -7.97
CA THR A 623 3.66 -3.48 -7.60
C THR A 623 3.71 -3.82 -6.11
N ILE A 624 3.59 -2.81 -5.26
CA ILE A 624 3.42 -2.99 -3.80
C ILE A 624 1.94 -2.82 -3.45
N VAL A 625 1.41 -1.65 -3.77
CA VAL A 625 -0.01 -1.35 -3.69
C VAL A 625 -0.69 -1.55 -5.05
N GLN A 626 -1.99 -1.81 -5.04
CA GLN A 626 -2.80 -1.82 -6.26
C GLN A 626 -3.40 -0.44 -6.54
N ARG A 627 -3.16 0.13 -7.72
CA ARG A 627 -3.69 1.43 -8.14
C ARG A 627 -4.48 1.32 -9.44
N ALA A 628 -5.46 2.20 -9.58
CA ALA A 628 -6.27 2.33 -10.79
C ALA A 628 -5.59 3.26 -11.81
N PHE A 629 -5.72 2.87 -13.08
CA PHE A 629 -5.49 3.67 -14.27
C PHE A 629 -6.80 3.72 -15.04
N VAL A 630 -7.12 4.85 -15.66
CA VAL A 630 -8.25 4.90 -16.60
C VAL A 630 -7.80 4.29 -17.92
N LYS A 631 -8.49 3.25 -18.39
CA LYS A 631 -8.18 2.56 -19.66
C LYS A 631 -8.15 3.55 -20.82
N GLY A 632 -7.11 3.46 -21.65
CA GLY A 632 -6.90 4.34 -22.80
C GLY A 632 -6.42 5.75 -22.42
N GLN A 633 -6.17 6.00 -21.14
CA GLN A 633 -5.68 7.27 -20.62
C GLN A 633 -4.52 7.06 -19.63
N GLU A 634 -3.72 6.02 -19.86
CA GLU A 634 -2.60 5.60 -19.01
C GLU A 634 -1.49 6.66 -18.91
N GLN A 635 -1.34 7.50 -19.94
CA GLN A 635 -0.36 8.59 -19.99
C GLN A 635 -0.53 9.64 -18.88
N TYR A 636 -1.71 9.71 -18.26
CA TYR A 636 -1.99 10.63 -17.17
C TYR A 636 -1.73 9.99 -15.79
N GLY A 637 -1.20 8.77 -15.77
CA GLY A 637 -0.82 8.08 -14.54
C GLY A 637 -2.01 7.50 -13.77
N THR A 638 -1.74 7.20 -12.50
CA THR A 638 -2.71 6.58 -11.58
C THR A 638 -3.71 7.61 -11.10
N ARG A 639 -5.00 7.29 -11.21
CA ARG A 639 -6.11 8.17 -10.77
C ARG A 639 -7.40 7.39 -10.60
N MET A 640 -8.29 7.92 -9.78
CA MET A 640 -9.61 7.38 -9.52
C MET A 640 -10.67 8.49 -9.64
N PRO A 641 -10.96 8.95 -10.87
CA PRO A 641 -11.99 9.94 -11.12
C PRO A 641 -13.38 9.38 -10.81
N LEU A 642 -14.11 10.07 -9.93
CA LEU A 642 -15.51 9.79 -9.61
C LEU A 642 -16.32 11.08 -9.74
N ILE A 643 -17.60 10.96 -10.07
CA ILE A 643 -18.55 12.05 -9.95
C ILE A 643 -18.84 12.24 -8.46
N VAL A 644 -18.59 13.43 -7.95
CA VAL A 644 -18.84 13.85 -6.58
C VAL A 644 -19.93 14.92 -6.61
N THR A 645 -20.93 14.79 -5.76
CA THR A 645 -22.03 15.75 -5.61
C THR A 645 -22.18 16.11 -4.13
N PRO A 646 -22.11 17.39 -3.72
CA PRO A 646 -22.38 17.80 -2.34
C PRO A 646 -23.83 17.52 -1.96
N LEU A 647 -24.07 17.20 -0.68
CA LEU A 647 -25.37 16.79 -0.13
C LEU A 647 -26.05 17.83 0.76
#